data_AF-A0A0T6B4U0-F1
#
_entry.id   AF-A0A0T6B4U0-F1
#
_cell.length_a   1.000
_cell.length_b   1.000
_cell.length_c   1.000
_cell.angle_alpha   90.00
_cell.angle_beta   90.00
_cell.angle_gamma   90.00
#
_symmetry.space_group_name_H-M   'P 1'
#
loop_
_entity.id
_entity.type
_entity.pdbx_description
1 polymer ?
#
loop_
_entity_poly.entity_id
_entity_poly.type
_entity_poly.pdbx_seq_one_letter_code
_entity_poly.pdbx_strand_id
1 'polypeptide(L)'
;MKELRFDGRVVVITGAGAGLGKTYALLFASKGAKVVVNDLGGGRHGEGKSSKAADDVVAEIKRNGGIAVADYNSVVEGEKIIKTALDNFGRIDVLVNNAGILRDKSFPRISNLDWDLIQDVHLKGSFKTTQTAFTLFKKQGYGRIIMTTSTSGLYGNFGQANYSAAKLGLVGLSNTIAIEGAKYNIHCNCITPTAASRLTEDIIPPDIFNELKPEFIAPVVAYLCHESCEENGSIIESGAGWAGKCHLIRSNGALLRSNMADAVTIEKVQENWSKITNMENAQHFNKSSEATMFLVSALESIREGTKTSSNNDDVNIVDYTEKDVILYALGVGASLANESDLQFLYENHENFSALPTYFVCPALTAIYMSRNSGITNIPGKEISLEKVLHGEQYLEILGSMKTSGRLTTKVEVVEVLDKGSGALIVTNVDSYDEEGNLVVRNQLATFAIGAGNFGGPRIGSKLVSCVTKPTRSPDMALSYKTAVDQAALYRLSGDFNPLHIDPNLAALGGFEKPILHGLCSLGISVRLVLMAYAGSDASLFKALKARFVKPVLPGQTLTVNMWRDGNRILFETFVAETNVIVISAMDLKSATVHEGAPKDTKPQTTLTISDADFIDLATGKLNAQTAFMKGKLKVAGNIMLAQKLGPLLKSEAKL
;
A
#
# COMPACT_ATOMS: atom_id res chain seq x y z
N MET A 1 -8.60 -31.59 2.64
CA MET A 1 -9.65 -30.56 2.77
C MET A 1 -11.01 -31.24 2.79
N LYS A 2 -11.99 -30.73 3.54
CA LYS A 2 -13.37 -31.23 3.46
C LYS A 2 -13.98 -30.87 2.10
N GLU A 3 -14.77 -31.76 1.54
CA GLU A 3 -15.49 -31.51 0.29
C GLU A 3 -16.56 -30.41 0.49
N LEU A 4 -16.69 -29.48 -0.47
CA LEU A 4 -17.73 -28.45 -0.46
C LEU A 4 -19.05 -29.04 -1.00
N ARG A 5 -20.13 -28.90 -0.23
CA ARG A 5 -21.44 -29.51 -0.51
C ARG A 5 -22.58 -28.52 -0.30
N PHE A 6 -23.75 -28.85 -0.82
CA PHE A 6 -24.98 -28.05 -0.78
C PHE A 6 -26.15 -28.82 -0.15
N ASP A 7 -25.84 -29.77 0.74
CA ASP A 7 -26.87 -30.57 1.40
C ASP A 7 -27.85 -29.66 2.15
N GLY A 8 -29.15 -29.88 1.93
CA GLY A 8 -30.22 -29.07 2.53
C GLY A 8 -30.47 -27.71 1.86
N ARG A 9 -29.68 -27.31 0.86
CA ARG A 9 -29.87 -26.06 0.11
C ARG A 9 -30.81 -26.27 -1.09
N VAL A 10 -31.66 -25.28 -1.35
CA VAL A 10 -32.51 -25.23 -2.54
C VAL A 10 -31.95 -24.21 -3.53
N VAL A 11 -31.66 -24.68 -4.75
CA VAL A 11 -31.02 -23.89 -5.82
C VAL A 11 -31.98 -23.73 -6.99
N VAL A 12 -32.30 -22.49 -7.35
CA VAL A 12 -33.09 -22.15 -8.55
C VAL A 12 -32.16 -21.65 -9.64
N ILE A 13 -32.25 -22.22 -10.83
CA ILE A 13 -31.40 -21.85 -11.98
C ILE A 13 -32.31 -21.56 -13.16
N THR A 14 -32.27 -20.33 -13.67
CA THR A 14 -33.05 -19.94 -14.84
C THR A 14 -32.32 -20.25 -16.15
N GLY A 15 -33.05 -20.70 -17.17
CA GLY A 15 -32.46 -21.15 -18.44
C GLY A 15 -31.57 -22.39 -18.27
N ALA A 16 -32.03 -23.35 -17.46
CA ALA A 16 -31.29 -24.54 -17.06
C ALA A 16 -31.50 -25.75 -17.98
N GLY A 17 -32.23 -25.61 -19.08
CA GLY A 17 -32.49 -26.70 -20.03
C GLY A 17 -31.31 -27.05 -20.93
N ALA A 18 -30.32 -26.16 -21.06
CA ALA A 18 -29.13 -26.38 -21.89
C ALA A 18 -27.91 -25.58 -21.40
N GLY A 19 -26.74 -25.84 -22.02
CA GLY A 19 -25.52 -25.04 -21.86
C GLY A 19 -25.05 -24.86 -20.41
N LEU A 20 -24.69 -23.62 -20.06
CA LEU A 20 -24.21 -23.24 -18.73
C LEU A 20 -25.23 -23.58 -17.64
N GLY A 21 -26.50 -23.22 -17.82
CA GLY A 21 -27.55 -23.48 -16.83
C GLY A 21 -27.75 -24.96 -16.53
N LYS A 22 -27.76 -25.82 -17.57
CA LYS A 22 -27.79 -27.28 -17.40
C LYS A 22 -26.59 -27.77 -16.58
N THR A 23 -25.40 -27.27 -16.90
CA THR A 23 -24.16 -27.68 -16.25
C THR A 23 -24.13 -27.27 -14.77
N TYR A 24 -24.61 -26.07 -14.46
CA TYR A 24 -24.81 -25.62 -13.07
C TYR A 24 -25.78 -26.54 -12.33
N ALA A 25 -26.93 -26.87 -12.94
CA ALA A 25 -27.95 -27.72 -12.33
C ALA A 25 -27.43 -29.11 -11.97
N LEU A 26 -26.70 -29.74 -12.90
CA LEU A 26 -26.07 -31.04 -12.68
C LEU A 26 -25.02 -30.98 -11.56
N LEU A 27 -24.16 -29.96 -11.56
CA LEU A 27 -23.13 -29.80 -10.52
C LEU A 27 -23.75 -29.61 -9.13
N PHE A 28 -24.68 -28.65 -8.98
CA PHE A 28 -25.34 -28.41 -7.68
C PHE A 28 -26.05 -29.66 -7.18
N ALA A 29 -26.78 -30.37 -8.05
CA ALA A 29 -27.45 -31.62 -7.67
C ALA A 29 -26.46 -32.71 -7.24
N SER A 30 -25.33 -32.87 -7.96
CA SER A 30 -24.27 -33.83 -7.59
C SER A 30 -23.65 -33.53 -6.22
N LYS A 31 -23.74 -32.27 -5.77
CA LYS A 31 -23.26 -31.80 -4.46
C LYS A 31 -24.36 -31.74 -3.39
N GLY A 32 -25.51 -32.36 -3.63
CA GLY A 32 -26.57 -32.55 -2.62
C GLY A 32 -27.66 -31.48 -2.58
N ALA A 33 -27.62 -30.50 -3.49
CA ALA A 33 -28.68 -29.50 -3.58
C ALA A 33 -30.00 -30.09 -4.11
N LYS A 34 -31.13 -29.52 -3.67
CA LYS A 34 -32.42 -29.71 -4.33
C LYS A 34 -32.57 -28.62 -5.40
N VAL A 35 -32.74 -28.99 -6.66
CA VAL A 35 -32.62 -28.05 -7.79
C VAL A 35 -33.98 -27.80 -8.45
N VAL A 36 -34.32 -26.52 -8.67
CA VAL A 36 -35.38 -26.13 -9.59
C VAL A 36 -34.76 -25.78 -10.93
N VAL A 37 -35.07 -26.59 -11.94
CA VAL A 37 -34.60 -26.43 -13.32
C VAL A 37 -35.65 -25.61 -14.08
N ASN A 38 -35.47 -24.30 -14.14
CA ASN A 38 -36.35 -23.42 -14.91
C ASN A 38 -35.87 -23.33 -16.36
N ASP A 39 -36.73 -23.61 -17.33
CA ASP A 39 -36.50 -23.31 -18.73
C ASP A 39 -37.83 -23.11 -19.48
N LEU A 40 -37.91 -22.05 -20.29
CA LEU A 40 -39.08 -21.80 -21.13
C LEU A 40 -39.16 -22.78 -22.31
N GLY A 41 -38.03 -23.36 -22.72
CA GLY A 41 -37.90 -24.23 -23.89
C GLY A 41 -38.11 -23.51 -25.22
N GLY A 42 -37.86 -22.20 -25.25
CA GLY A 42 -37.84 -21.40 -26.48
C GLY A 42 -36.52 -21.52 -27.24
N GLY A 43 -36.53 -21.09 -28.50
CA GLY A 43 -35.34 -20.99 -29.34
C GLY A 43 -34.39 -19.86 -28.90
N ARG A 44 -33.19 -19.83 -29.49
CA ARG A 44 -32.12 -18.85 -29.16
C ARG A 44 -32.57 -17.40 -29.33
N HIS A 45 -33.51 -17.16 -30.24
CA HIS A 45 -34.02 -15.82 -30.51
C HIS A 45 -35.29 -15.52 -29.67
N GLY A 46 -35.72 -16.37 -28.74
CA GLY A 46 -36.88 -16.10 -27.86
C GLY A 46 -38.24 -16.47 -28.44
N GLU A 47 -38.27 -17.32 -29.45
CA GLU A 47 -39.47 -17.89 -30.07
C GLU A 47 -39.86 -19.25 -29.47
N GLY A 48 -41.16 -19.54 -29.40
CA GLY A 48 -41.67 -20.84 -28.96
C GLY A 48 -41.61 -21.10 -27.45
N LYS A 49 -42.20 -22.22 -27.03
CA LYS A 49 -42.23 -22.70 -25.64
C LYS A 49 -42.28 -24.23 -25.65
N SER A 50 -41.53 -24.90 -24.77
CA SER A 50 -41.51 -26.36 -24.65
C SER A 50 -41.15 -26.79 -23.23
N SER A 51 -41.84 -27.80 -22.68
CA SER A 51 -41.47 -28.35 -21.38
C SER A 51 -40.22 -29.25 -21.44
N LYS A 52 -39.95 -29.81 -22.63
CA LYS A 52 -38.97 -30.89 -22.83
C LYS A 52 -37.57 -30.55 -22.35
N ALA A 53 -37.11 -29.31 -22.55
CA ALA A 53 -35.76 -28.90 -22.18
C ALA A 53 -35.52 -29.00 -20.66
N ALA A 54 -36.46 -28.52 -19.85
CA ALA A 54 -36.37 -28.65 -18.39
C ALA A 54 -36.58 -30.11 -17.94
N ASP A 55 -37.54 -30.81 -18.54
CA ASP A 55 -37.87 -32.20 -18.21
C ASP A 55 -36.69 -33.15 -18.41
N ASP A 56 -35.97 -33.01 -19.54
CA ASP A 56 -34.82 -33.85 -19.86
C ASP A 56 -33.68 -33.70 -18.83
N VAL A 57 -33.42 -32.45 -18.38
CA VAL A 57 -32.39 -32.17 -17.37
C VAL A 57 -32.83 -32.68 -15.98
N VAL A 58 -34.10 -32.54 -15.62
CA VAL A 58 -34.63 -33.11 -14.37
C VAL A 58 -34.53 -34.63 -14.37
N ALA A 59 -34.88 -35.28 -15.49
CA ALA A 59 -34.75 -36.72 -15.63
C ALA A 59 -33.27 -37.15 -15.50
N GLU A 60 -32.34 -36.39 -16.08
CA GLU A 60 -30.90 -36.64 -15.95
C GLU A 60 -30.41 -36.51 -14.51
N ILE A 61 -30.80 -35.43 -13.79
CA ILE A 61 -30.47 -35.24 -12.38
C ILE A 61 -31.00 -36.41 -11.53
N LYS A 62 -32.26 -36.83 -11.74
CA LYS A 62 -32.87 -37.95 -11.01
C LYS A 62 -32.19 -39.27 -11.29
N ARG A 63 -31.81 -39.55 -12.56
CA ARG A 63 -31.04 -40.75 -12.93
C ARG A 63 -29.68 -40.79 -12.21
N ASN A 64 -29.07 -39.63 -11.98
CA ASN A 64 -27.81 -39.50 -11.27
C ASN A 64 -27.98 -39.44 -9.73
N GLY A 65 -29.17 -39.76 -9.21
CA GLY A 65 -29.45 -39.80 -7.77
C GLY A 65 -29.70 -38.46 -7.09
N GLY A 66 -29.81 -37.37 -7.86
CA GLY A 66 -30.12 -36.03 -7.35
C GLY A 66 -31.62 -35.75 -7.22
N ILE A 67 -31.96 -34.62 -6.61
CA ILE A 67 -33.34 -34.17 -6.43
C ILE A 67 -33.59 -32.92 -7.26
N ALA A 68 -34.53 -32.98 -8.20
CA ALA A 68 -34.91 -31.82 -9.00
C ALA A 68 -36.38 -31.80 -9.40
N VAL A 69 -36.89 -30.59 -9.65
CA VAL A 69 -38.22 -30.32 -10.23
C VAL A 69 -38.08 -29.33 -11.39
N ALA A 70 -38.92 -29.48 -12.41
CA ALA A 70 -38.93 -28.59 -13.57
C ALA A 70 -39.81 -27.37 -13.30
N ASP A 71 -39.47 -26.24 -13.91
CA ASP A 71 -40.31 -25.06 -14.00
C ASP A 71 -40.32 -24.54 -15.45
N TYR A 72 -41.51 -24.15 -15.95
CA TYR A 72 -41.72 -23.78 -17.36
C TYR A 72 -42.17 -22.32 -17.53
N ASN A 73 -42.01 -21.50 -16.50
CA ASN A 73 -42.44 -20.10 -16.50
C ASN A 73 -41.37 -19.22 -17.15
N SER A 74 -41.82 -18.12 -17.77
CA SER A 74 -40.88 -17.10 -18.26
C SER A 74 -40.27 -16.35 -17.07
N VAL A 75 -39.02 -15.91 -17.19
CA VAL A 75 -38.34 -15.14 -16.14
C VAL A 75 -38.99 -13.80 -15.82
N VAL A 76 -39.81 -13.26 -16.74
CA VAL A 76 -40.62 -12.06 -16.46
C VAL A 76 -41.76 -12.32 -15.46
N GLU A 77 -42.13 -13.60 -15.28
CA GLU A 77 -43.08 -14.10 -14.28
C GLU A 77 -42.31 -14.71 -13.09
N GLY A 78 -41.26 -14.02 -12.65
CA GLY A 78 -40.29 -14.54 -11.68
C GLY A 78 -40.90 -15.04 -10.37
N GLU A 79 -42.05 -14.50 -9.95
CA GLU A 79 -42.80 -14.97 -8.79
C GLU A 79 -43.27 -16.43 -8.91
N LYS A 80 -43.65 -16.87 -10.11
CA LYS A 80 -44.10 -18.24 -10.36
C LYS A 80 -42.92 -19.23 -10.26
N ILE A 81 -41.75 -18.82 -10.75
CA ILE A 81 -40.52 -19.62 -10.66
C ILE A 81 -40.14 -19.85 -9.19
N ILE A 82 -40.14 -18.79 -8.39
CA ILE A 82 -39.84 -18.89 -6.96
C ILE A 82 -40.91 -19.70 -6.22
N LYS A 83 -42.18 -19.58 -6.62
CA LYS A 83 -43.27 -20.39 -6.07
C LYS A 83 -43.02 -21.89 -6.29
N THR A 84 -42.51 -22.30 -7.45
CA THR A 84 -42.16 -23.71 -7.71
C THR A 84 -41.13 -24.25 -6.69
N ALA A 85 -40.14 -23.44 -6.29
CA ALA A 85 -39.20 -23.82 -5.24
C ALA A 85 -39.88 -23.99 -3.87
N LEU A 86 -40.78 -23.06 -3.53
CA LEU A 86 -41.53 -23.09 -2.26
C LEU A 86 -42.48 -24.28 -2.18
N ASP A 87 -43.26 -24.53 -3.24
CA ASP A 87 -44.25 -25.61 -3.26
C ASP A 87 -43.60 -26.99 -3.13
N ASN A 88 -42.41 -27.17 -3.71
CA ASN A 88 -41.74 -28.48 -3.75
C ASN A 88 -40.74 -28.68 -2.60
N PHE A 89 -40.07 -27.62 -2.16
CA PHE A 89 -38.95 -27.73 -1.21
C PHE A 89 -39.06 -26.82 0.00
N GLY A 90 -40.09 -25.96 0.07
CA GLY A 90 -40.40 -25.10 1.22
C GLY A 90 -39.48 -23.89 1.42
N ARG A 91 -38.44 -23.73 0.60
CA ARG A 91 -37.43 -22.67 0.73
C ARG A 91 -36.70 -22.40 -0.58
N ILE A 92 -35.88 -21.35 -0.57
CA ILE A 92 -34.86 -21.06 -1.60
C ILE A 92 -33.62 -20.52 -0.89
N ASP A 93 -32.44 -20.96 -1.30
CA ASP A 93 -31.14 -20.56 -0.74
C ASP A 93 -30.22 -19.91 -1.78
N VAL A 94 -30.30 -20.37 -3.03
CA VAL A 94 -29.46 -19.90 -4.13
C VAL A 94 -30.33 -19.60 -5.35
N LEU A 95 -30.08 -18.45 -6.00
CA LEU A 95 -30.69 -18.07 -7.27
C LEU A 95 -29.60 -17.76 -8.30
N VAL A 96 -29.54 -18.54 -9.38
CA VAL A 96 -28.65 -18.30 -10.51
C VAL A 96 -29.45 -17.76 -11.69
N ASN A 97 -29.35 -16.45 -11.93
CA ASN A 97 -29.98 -15.79 -13.06
C ASN A 97 -29.12 -15.99 -14.32
N ASN A 98 -29.47 -17.01 -15.11
CA ASN A 98 -28.71 -17.45 -16.28
C ASN A 98 -29.52 -17.37 -17.60
N ALA A 99 -30.86 -17.35 -17.55
CA ALA A 99 -31.71 -17.28 -18.75
C ALA A 99 -31.32 -16.12 -19.68
N GLY A 100 -31.35 -16.38 -20.98
CA GLY A 100 -30.93 -15.42 -21.98
C GLY A 100 -31.23 -15.80 -23.41
N ILE A 101 -31.33 -14.80 -24.28
CA ILE A 101 -31.58 -14.91 -25.73
C ILE A 101 -30.65 -13.96 -26.48
N LEU A 102 -30.57 -14.08 -27.82
CA LEU A 102 -29.78 -13.17 -28.65
C LEU A 102 -30.60 -12.60 -29.81
N ARG A 103 -30.43 -11.31 -30.07
CA ARG A 103 -31.07 -10.53 -31.15
C ARG A 103 -30.06 -9.53 -31.73
N ASP A 104 -28.96 -10.06 -32.26
CA ASP A 104 -27.83 -9.26 -32.73
C ASP A 104 -28.19 -8.53 -34.03
N LYS A 105 -28.01 -7.21 -34.03
CA LYS A 105 -28.26 -6.29 -35.16
C LYS A 105 -27.31 -5.10 -35.05
N SER A 106 -26.82 -4.57 -36.17
CA SER A 106 -26.15 -3.27 -36.15
C SER A 106 -27.10 -2.21 -35.55
N PHE A 107 -26.54 -1.22 -34.84
CA PHE A 107 -27.31 -0.29 -34.02
C PHE A 107 -28.55 0.32 -34.71
N PRO A 108 -28.48 0.83 -35.96
CA PRO A 108 -29.65 1.39 -36.65
C PRO A 108 -30.73 0.36 -37.04
N ARG A 109 -30.42 -0.93 -36.98
CA ARG A 109 -31.31 -2.04 -37.37
C ARG A 109 -31.91 -2.79 -36.18
N ILE A 110 -31.64 -2.35 -34.95
CA ILE A 110 -32.29 -2.90 -33.76
C ILE A 110 -33.73 -2.39 -33.77
N SER A 111 -34.70 -3.29 -33.91
CA SER A 111 -36.12 -2.93 -33.75
C SER A 111 -36.49 -2.77 -32.28
N ASN A 112 -37.62 -2.10 -31.98
CA ASN A 112 -38.14 -2.03 -30.61
C ASN A 112 -38.34 -3.43 -30.00
N LEU A 113 -38.84 -4.38 -30.78
CA LEU A 113 -39.01 -5.77 -30.34
C LEU A 113 -37.67 -6.43 -29.96
N ASP A 114 -36.62 -6.20 -30.77
CA ASP A 114 -35.28 -6.74 -30.50
C ASP A 114 -34.66 -6.11 -29.24
N TRP A 115 -34.96 -4.85 -28.96
CA TRP A 115 -34.55 -4.19 -27.72
C TRP A 115 -35.35 -4.73 -26.52
N ASP A 116 -36.67 -4.66 -26.59
CA ASP A 116 -37.58 -4.97 -25.49
C ASP A 116 -37.43 -6.42 -25.04
N LEU A 117 -37.36 -7.39 -25.97
CA LEU A 117 -37.18 -8.80 -25.60
C LEU A 117 -35.85 -9.06 -24.88
N ILE A 118 -34.78 -8.39 -25.31
CA ILE A 118 -33.47 -8.53 -24.67
C ILE A 118 -33.50 -7.93 -23.26
N GLN A 119 -34.08 -6.73 -23.08
CA GLN A 119 -34.21 -6.13 -21.75
C GLN A 119 -35.14 -6.95 -20.83
N ASP A 120 -36.25 -7.45 -21.37
CA ASP A 120 -37.25 -8.18 -20.62
C ASP A 120 -36.71 -9.52 -20.11
N VAL A 121 -36.04 -10.31 -20.96
CA VAL A 121 -35.50 -11.62 -20.56
C VAL A 121 -34.30 -11.46 -19.63
N HIS A 122 -33.33 -10.62 -20.00
CA HIS A 122 -32.08 -10.54 -19.25
C HIS A 122 -32.21 -9.71 -17.98
N LEU A 123 -32.53 -8.42 -18.11
CA LEU A 123 -32.46 -7.48 -16.99
C LEU A 123 -33.72 -7.56 -16.12
N LYS A 124 -34.91 -7.38 -16.72
CA LYS A 124 -36.18 -7.40 -15.99
C LYS A 124 -36.50 -8.77 -15.42
N GLY A 125 -36.20 -9.85 -16.15
CA GLY A 125 -36.37 -11.22 -15.68
C GLY A 125 -35.52 -11.52 -14.43
N SER A 126 -34.24 -11.14 -14.46
CA SER A 126 -33.34 -11.27 -13.30
C SER A 126 -33.80 -10.39 -12.13
N PHE A 127 -34.29 -9.18 -12.40
CA PHE A 127 -34.90 -8.33 -11.39
C PHE A 127 -36.14 -8.98 -10.74
N LYS A 128 -37.08 -9.51 -11.52
CA LYS A 128 -38.34 -10.11 -11.03
C LYS A 128 -38.12 -11.33 -10.14
N THR A 129 -37.28 -12.26 -10.60
CA THR A 129 -36.90 -13.46 -9.86
C THR A 129 -36.17 -13.09 -8.57
N THR A 130 -35.20 -12.18 -8.65
CA THR A 130 -34.41 -11.77 -7.48
C THR A 130 -35.24 -10.97 -6.47
N GLN A 131 -36.11 -10.05 -6.92
CA GLN A 131 -37.01 -9.30 -6.05
C GLN A 131 -37.87 -10.24 -5.18
N THR A 132 -38.41 -11.29 -5.80
CA THR A 132 -39.23 -12.29 -5.09
C THR A 132 -38.38 -13.11 -4.12
N ALA A 133 -37.22 -13.62 -4.57
CA ALA A 133 -36.32 -14.41 -3.73
C ALA A 133 -35.74 -13.63 -2.55
N PHE A 134 -35.41 -12.35 -2.74
CA PHE A 134 -34.76 -11.50 -1.73
C PHE A 134 -35.59 -11.37 -0.45
N THR A 135 -36.91 -11.27 -0.57
CA THR A 135 -37.82 -11.21 0.59
C THR A 135 -37.74 -12.50 1.41
N LEU A 136 -37.53 -13.64 0.77
CA LEU A 136 -37.39 -14.95 1.42
C LEU A 136 -36.00 -15.10 2.04
N PHE A 137 -34.94 -14.73 1.31
CA PHE A 137 -33.57 -14.76 1.83
C PHE A 137 -33.43 -13.92 3.10
N LYS A 138 -34.03 -12.72 3.12
CA LYS A 138 -34.02 -11.83 4.28
C LYS A 138 -34.68 -12.47 5.52
N LYS A 139 -35.78 -13.21 5.34
CA LYS A 139 -36.44 -13.95 6.43
C LYS A 139 -35.60 -15.12 6.93
N GLN A 140 -34.82 -15.74 6.05
CA GLN A 140 -33.99 -16.91 6.36
C GLN A 140 -32.61 -16.54 6.93
N GLY A 141 -32.13 -15.31 6.73
CA GLY A 141 -30.77 -14.91 7.09
C GLY A 141 -29.69 -15.57 6.23
N TYR A 142 -30.04 -15.96 5.01
CA TYR A 142 -29.13 -16.56 4.04
C TYR A 142 -29.66 -16.37 2.61
N GLY A 143 -28.77 -16.00 1.69
CA GLY A 143 -29.02 -16.01 0.25
C GLY A 143 -27.75 -15.91 -0.57
N ARG A 144 -27.73 -16.56 -1.74
CA ARG A 144 -26.66 -16.39 -2.73
C ARG A 144 -27.29 -16.16 -4.10
N ILE A 145 -26.85 -15.09 -4.77
CA ILE A 145 -27.42 -14.65 -6.04
C ILE A 145 -26.28 -14.52 -7.05
N ILE A 146 -26.49 -15.07 -8.23
CA ILE A 146 -25.59 -14.90 -9.38
C ILE A 146 -26.33 -14.19 -10.49
N MET A 147 -25.70 -13.13 -11.00
CA MET A 147 -26.12 -12.42 -12.20
C MET A 147 -25.18 -12.77 -13.36
N THR A 148 -25.72 -13.26 -14.48
CA THR A 148 -24.90 -13.60 -15.64
C THR A 148 -24.71 -12.39 -16.56
N THR A 149 -23.57 -11.71 -16.46
CA THR A 149 -23.16 -10.64 -17.39
C THR A 149 -22.43 -11.23 -18.62
N SER A 150 -21.61 -10.46 -19.32
CA SER A 150 -20.79 -10.92 -20.44
C SER A 150 -19.65 -9.94 -20.74
N THR A 151 -18.63 -10.41 -21.46
CA THR A 151 -17.56 -9.54 -21.98
C THR A 151 -18.13 -8.45 -22.89
N SER A 152 -19.15 -8.75 -23.70
CA SER A 152 -19.90 -7.75 -24.48
C SER A 152 -20.55 -6.67 -23.59
N GLY A 153 -20.98 -7.02 -22.38
CA GLY A 153 -21.50 -6.05 -21.40
C GLY A 153 -20.40 -5.15 -20.85
N LEU A 154 -19.25 -5.74 -20.47
CA LEU A 154 -18.14 -5.01 -19.86
C LEU A 154 -17.37 -4.12 -20.84
N TYR A 155 -17.18 -4.59 -22.07
CA TYR A 155 -16.28 -3.97 -23.05
C TYR A 155 -16.98 -3.47 -24.32
N GLY A 156 -18.24 -3.83 -24.52
CA GLY A 156 -18.96 -3.63 -25.78
C GLY A 156 -18.63 -4.70 -26.82
N ASN A 157 -19.55 -4.90 -27.78
CA ASN A 157 -19.32 -5.74 -28.94
C ASN A 157 -20.15 -5.24 -30.14
N PHE A 158 -19.61 -5.36 -31.35
CA PHE A 158 -20.29 -4.88 -32.55
C PHE A 158 -21.63 -5.62 -32.75
N GLY A 159 -22.70 -4.86 -33.02
CA GLY A 159 -24.03 -5.42 -33.31
C GLY A 159 -24.80 -5.92 -32.07
N GLN A 160 -24.35 -5.60 -30.86
CA GLN A 160 -24.93 -6.13 -29.62
C GLN A 160 -25.39 -5.04 -28.63
N ALA A 161 -25.74 -3.83 -29.08
CA ALA A 161 -26.04 -2.72 -28.17
C ALA A 161 -27.18 -3.02 -27.17
N ASN A 162 -28.26 -3.68 -27.61
CA ASN A 162 -29.34 -4.16 -26.74
C ASN A 162 -28.81 -5.15 -25.68
N TYR A 163 -28.02 -6.14 -26.10
CA TYR A 163 -27.47 -7.17 -25.23
C TYR A 163 -26.44 -6.62 -24.25
N SER A 164 -25.47 -5.83 -24.72
CA SER A 164 -24.47 -5.15 -23.89
C SER A 164 -25.12 -4.26 -22.82
N ALA A 165 -26.15 -3.49 -23.19
CA ALA A 165 -26.89 -2.65 -22.25
C ALA A 165 -27.57 -3.49 -21.15
N ALA A 166 -28.24 -4.59 -21.53
CA ALA A 166 -28.88 -5.48 -20.56
C ALA A 166 -27.85 -6.15 -19.63
N LYS A 167 -26.73 -6.63 -20.17
CA LYS A 167 -25.68 -7.35 -19.43
C LYS A 167 -24.92 -6.45 -18.46
N LEU A 168 -24.56 -5.22 -18.85
CA LEU A 168 -23.97 -4.26 -17.92
C LEU A 168 -25.00 -3.73 -16.91
N GLY A 169 -26.28 -3.64 -17.30
CA GLY A 169 -27.38 -3.34 -16.38
C GLY A 169 -27.49 -4.34 -15.22
N LEU A 170 -27.18 -5.63 -15.47
CA LEU A 170 -27.13 -6.65 -14.42
C LEU A 170 -26.00 -6.42 -13.42
N VAL A 171 -24.87 -5.84 -13.84
CA VAL A 171 -23.79 -5.44 -12.92
C VAL A 171 -24.27 -4.33 -12.01
N GLY A 172 -24.91 -3.29 -12.58
CA GLY A 172 -25.52 -2.21 -11.79
C GLY A 172 -26.55 -2.71 -10.79
N LEU A 173 -27.42 -3.65 -11.20
CA LEU A 173 -28.39 -4.29 -10.32
C LEU A 173 -27.71 -5.10 -9.19
N SER A 174 -26.68 -5.89 -9.52
CA SER A 174 -25.93 -6.68 -8.55
C SER A 174 -25.25 -5.81 -7.49
N ASN A 175 -24.66 -4.68 -7.89
CA ASN A 175 -23.98 -3.76 -6.97
C ASN A 175 -24.92 -3.30 -5.84
N THR A 176 -26.15 -2.90 -6.18
CA THR A 176 -27.13 -2.44 -5.18
C THR A 176 -27.64 -3.60 -4.33
N ILE A 177 -27.95 -4.76 -4.92
CA ILE A 177 -28.44 -5.93 -4.17
C ILE A 177 -27.39 -6.43 -3.17
N ALA A 178 -26.10 -6.43 -3.55
CA ALA A 178 -25.00 -6.79 -2.67
C ALA A 178 -24.95 -5.89 -1.41
N ILE A 179 -25.17 -4.59 -1.57
CA ILE A 179 -25.19 -3.61 -0.47
C ILE A 179 -26.43 -3.82 0.42
N GLU A 180 -27.63 -3.92 -0.17
CA GLU A 180 -28.87 -4.09 0.59
C GLU A 180 -28.95 -5.45 1.32
N GLY A 181 -28.33 -6.47 0.74
CA GLY A 181 -28.32 -7.85 1.21
C GLY A 181 -27.28 -8.16 2.28
N ALA A 182 -26.17 -7.40 2.34
CA ALA A 182 -25.00 -7.73 3.16
C ALA A 182 -25.35 -8.02 4.63
N LYS A 183 -26.15 -7.17 5.28
CA LYS A 183 -26.53 -7.35 6.69
C LYS A 183 -27.42 -8.56 6.98
N TYR A 184 -27.94 -9.22 5.94
CA TYR A 184 -28.79 -10.40 6.05
C TYR A 184 -28.10 -11.67 5.53
N ASN A 185 -26.77 -11.62 5.33
CA ASN A 185 -25.99 -12.72 4.71
C ASN A 185 -26.55 -13.12 3.34
N ILE A 186 -26.91 -12.11 2.55
CA ILE A 186 -27.33 -12.26 1.16
C ILE A 186 -26.22 -11.69 0.29
N HIS A 187 -25.54 -12.56 -0.46
CA HIS A 187 -24.48 -12.15 -1.38
C HIS A 187 -24.99 -12.15 -2.81
N CYS A 188 -24.60 -11.13 -3.58
CA CYS A 188 -24.92 -11.03 -4.99
C CYS A 188 -23.65 -10.74 -5.79
N ASN A 189 -23.28 -11.67 -6.67
CA ASN A 189 -22.10 -11.56 -7.51
C ASN A 189 -22.48 -11.70 -8.99
N CYS A 190 -21.64 -11.16 -9.86
CA CYS A 190 -21.73 -11.33 -11.30
C CYS A 190 -20.74 -12.38 -11.80
N ILE A 191 -21.19 -13.20 -12.75
CA ILE A 191 -20.31 -14.07 -13.55
C ILE A 191 -20.27 -13.54 -14.99
N THR A 192 -19.07 -13.44 -15.53
CA THR A 192 -18.77 -13.12 -16.94
C THR A 192 -18.25 -14.41 -17.59
N PRO A 193 -19.14 -15.29 -18.09
CA PRO A 193 -18.72 -16.58 -18.61
C PRO A 193 -18.17 -16.46 -20.04
N THR A 194 -17.06 -17.16 -20.29
CA THR A 194 -16.50 -17.37 -21.63
C THR A 194 -16.54 -18.87 -21.93
N ALA A 195 -17.62 -19.31 -22.57
CA ALA A 195 -17.82 -20.69 -22.98
C ALA A 195 -18.10 -20.76 -24.49
N ALA A 196 -17.61 -21.83 -25.11
CA ALA A 196 -17.99 -22.22 -26.45
C ALA A 196 -19.49 -22.51 -26.46
N SER A 197 -20.15 -22.01 -27.50
CA SER A 197 -21.54 -22.33 -27.75
C SER A 197 -21.66 -22.91 -29.17
N ARG A 198 -22.81 -23.51 -29.49
CA ARG A 198 -23.15 -23.97 -30.86
C ARG A 198 -23.02 -22.89 -31.96
N LEU A 199 -22.70 -21.66 -31.58
CA LEU A 199 -22.76 -20.45 -32.38
C LEU A 199 -21.36 -19.91 -32.69
N THR A 200 -20.35 -20.45 -32.01
CA THR A 200 -18.93 -20.14 -32.17
C THR A 200 -18.14 -21.33 -32.71
N GLU A 201 -18.81 -22.45 -33.00
CA GLU A 201 -18.21 -23.73 -33.43
C GLU A 201 -17.50 -23.62 -34.77
N ASP A 202 -18.05 -22.86 -35.73
CA ASP A 202 -17.43 -22.66 -37.05
C ASP A 202 -16.34 -21.56 -37.07
N ILE A 203 -16.17 -20.83 -35.95
CA ILE A 203 -15.27 -19.66 -35.86
C ILE A 203 -14.02 -20.00 -35.04
N ILE A 204 -14.16 -20.83 -34.02
CA ILE A 204 -13.08 -21.18 -33.08
C ILE A 204 -12.42 -22.49 -33.53
N PRO A 205 -11.08 -22.56 -33.62
CA PRO A 205 -10.37 -23.81 -33.87
C PRO A 205 -10.82 -24.95 -32.93
N PRO A 206 -10.99 -26.20 -33.42
CA PRO A 206 -11.57 -27.30 -32.63
C PRO A 206 -10.84 -27.61 -31.31
N ASP A 207 -9.52 -27.44 -31.30
CA ASP A 207 -8.67 -27.59 -30.12
C ASP A 207 -8.98 -26.54 -29.04
N ILE A 208 -9.20 -25.28 -29.43
CA ILE A 208 -9.61 -24.21 -28.50
C ILE A 208 -11.08 -24.38 -28.08
N PHE A 209 -11.96 -24.77 -28.99
CA PHE A 209 -13.38 -25.00 -28.71
C PHE A 209 -13.58 -26.06 -27.61
N ASN A 210 -12.77 -27.12 -27.65
CA ASN A 210 -12.79 -28.21 -26.66
C ASN A 210 -12.36 -27.79 -25.25
N GLU A 211 -11.64 -26.69 -25.10
CA GLU A 211 -11.21 -26.13 -23.82
C GLU A 211 -12.18 -25.07 -23.27
N LEU A 212 -13.18 -24.64 -24.05
CA LEU A 212 -14.18 -23.64 -23.62
C LEU A 212 -15.48 -24.30 -23.11
N LYS A 213 -15.32 -25.35 -22.29
CA LYS A 213 -16.41 -26.15 -21.76
C LYS A 213 -17.16 -25.44 -20.61
N PRO A 214 -18.52 -25.45 -20.59
CA PRO A 214 -19.31 -24.97 -19.44
C PRO A 214 -18.90 -25.56 -18.09
N GLU A 215 -18.41 -26.80 -18.08
CA GLU A 215 -17.96 -27.55 -16.90
C GLU A 215 -16.78 -26.86 -16.19
N PHE A 216 -16.01 -26.03 -16.88
CA PHE A 216 -14.92 -25.28 -16.27
C PHE A 216 -15.37 -23.99 -15.57
N ILE A 217 -16.61 -23.54 -15.82
CA ILE A 217 -17.18 -22.33 -15.19
C ILE A 217 -18.08 -22.71 -14.01
N ALA A 218 -18.77 -23.85 -14.11
CA ALA A 218 -19.71 -24.31 -13.08
C ALA A 218 -19.11 -24.35 -11.66
N PRO A 219 -17.86 -24.80 -11.42
CA PRO A 219 -17.25 -24.77 -10.10
C PRO A 219 -17.09 -23.36 -9.51
N VAL A 220 -16.81 -22.35 -10.34
CA VAL A 220 -16.69 -20.95 -9.90
C VAL A 220 -18.06 -20.44 -9.44
N VAL A 221 -19.10 -20.67 -10.23
CA VAL A 221 -20.49 -20.32 -9.87
C VAL A 221 -20.93 -21.04 -8.59
N ALA A 222 -20.63 -22.34 -8.48
CA ALA A 222 -20.92 -23.11 -7.28
C ALA A 222 -20.21 -22.53 -6.05
N TYR A 223 -18.90 -22.23 -6.14
CA TYR A 223 -18.16 -21.65 -5.02
C TYR A 223 -18.73 -20.30 -4.57
N LEU A 224 -19.04 -19.40 -5.51
CA LEU A 224 -19.71 -18.11 -5.21
C LEU A 224 -21.07 -18.28 -4.52
N CYS A 225 -21.70 -19.45 -4.65
CA CYS A 225 -22.96 -19.80 -4.01
C CYS A 225 -22.81 -20.63 -2.73
N HIS A 226 -21.59 -21.02 -2.36
CA HIS A 226 -21.34 -21.84 -1.17
C HIS A 226 -21.45 -20.99 0.10
N GLU A 227 -21.83 -21.63 1.20
CA GLU A 227 -22.04 -20.93 2.48
C GLU A 227 -20.74 -20.34 3.05
N SER A 228 -19.60 -20.95 2.75
CA SER A 228 -18.27 -20.46 3.14
C SER A 228 -17.73 -19.32 2.29
N CYS A 229 -18.40 -18.95 1.19
CA CYS A 229 -17.94 -17.87 0.33
C CYS A 229 -18.39 -16.52 0.90
N GLU A 230 -17.42 -15.68 1.22
CA GLU A 230 -17.61 -14.31 1.73
C GLU A 230 -17.62 -13.25 0.62
N GLU A 231 -17.39 -13.65 -0.63
CA GLU A 231 -17.37 -12.73 -1.76
C GLU A 231 -18.78 -12.13 -2.01
N ASN A 232 -18.87 -10.81 -2.12
CA ASN A 232 -20.11 -10.10 -2.35
C ASN A 232 -19.87 -8.83 -3.19
N GLY A 233 -20.74 -8.56 -4.16
CA GLY A 233 -20.63 -7.40 -5.05
C GLY A 233 -19.53 -7.51 -6.11
N SER A 234 -19.03 -8.72 -6.38
CA SER A 234 -17.90 -8.93 -7.28
C SER A 234 -18.32 -9.34 -8.69
N ILE A 235 -17.50 -8.96 -9.66
CA ILE A 235 -17.61 -9.40 -11.05
C ILE A 235 -16.47 -10.40 -11.28
N ILE A 236 -16.80 -11.65 -11.56
CA ILE A 236 -15.82 -12.71 -11.83
C ILE A 236 -15.93 -13.12 -13.29
N GLU A 237 -14.85 -12.99 -14.05
CA GLU A 237 -14.72 -13.60 -15.37
C GLU A 237 -14.22 -15.03 -15.24
N SER A 238 -14.76 -15.95 -16.04
CA SER A 238 -14.31 -17.34 -16.03
C SER A 238 -14.53 -18.06 -17.36
N GLY A 239 -13.55 -18.87 -17.75
CA GLY A 239 -13.54 -19.72 -18.94
C GLY A 239 -12.24 -20.52 -19.02
N ALA A 240 -12.23 -21.65 -19.73
CA ALA A 240 -11.03 -22.50 -19.92
C ALA A 240 -10.27 -22.90 -18.64
N GLY A 241 -10.97 -23.04 -17.51
CA GLY A 241 -10.34 -23.35 -16.21
C GLY A 241 -9.63 -22.16 -15.56
N TRP A 242 -9.75 -20.96 -16.13
CA TRP A 242 -9.27 -19.71 -15.57
C TRP A 242 -10.42 -18.89 -14.97
N ALA A 243 -10.10 -18.10 -13.96
CA ALA A 243 -11.00 -17.07 -13.43
C ALA A 243 -10.23 -15.83 -12.97
N GLY A 244 -10.82 -14.65 -13.16
CA GLY A 244 -10.26 -13.37 -12.75
C GLY A 244 -11.35 -12.43 -12.21
N LYS A 245 -11.00 -11.57 -11.26
CA LYS A 245 -11.92 -10.55 -10.72
C LYS A 245 -11.80 -9.26 -11.55
N CYS A 246 -12.94 -8.71 -11.97
CA CYS A 246 -13.03 -7.41 -12.63
C CYS A 246 -13.57 -6.36 -11.65
N HIS A 247 -13.08 -5.12 -11.75
CA HIS A 247 -13.59 -3.99 -10.97
C HIS A 247 -13.35 -2.65 -11.70
N LEU A 248 -14.06 -1.60 -11.27
CA LEU A 248 -13.87 -0.25 -11.79
C LEU A 248 -12.71 0.45 -11.06
N ILE A 249 -11.77 1.01 -11.82
CA ILE A 249 -10.73 1.91 -11.32
C ILE A 249 -10.93 3.31 -11.90
N ARG A 250 -10.53 4.34 -11.15
CA ARG A 250 -10.65 5.75 -11.53
C ARG A 250 -9.29 6.42 -11.43
N SER A 251 -8.95 7.28 -12.41
CA SER A 251 -7.81 8.18 -12.31
C SER A 251 -7.90 9.10 -11.08
N ASN A 252 -6.76 9.68 -10.69
CA ASN A 252 -6.72 10.73 -9.66
C ASN A 252 -7.37 12.04 -10.13
N GLY A 253 -7.52 12.20 -11.44
CA GLY A 253 -8.16 13.36 -12.05
C GLY A 253 -7.34 14.65 -11.94
N ALA A 254 -8.00 15.77 -12.15
CA ALA A 254 -7.42 17.10 -11.98
C ALA A 254 -8.50 18.12 -11.61
N LEU A 255 -8.11 19.14 -10.85
CA LEU A 255 -8.95 20.32 -10.63
C LEU A 255 -8.98 21.18 -11.89
N LEU A 256 -10.19 21.58 -12.30
CA LEU A 256 -10.43 22.32 -13.55
C LEU A 256 -10.69 23.81 -13.34
N ARG A 257 -10.40 24.29 -12.13
CA ARG A 257 -10.43 25.70 -11.73
C ARG A 257 -9.43 25.91 -10.61
N SER A 258 -8.84 27.09 -10.54
CA SER A 258 -7.83 27.41 -9.52
C SER A 258 -8.48 27.89 -8.23
N ASN A 259 -9.61 28.59 -8.34
CA ASN A 259 -10.26 29.27 -7.22
C ASN A 259 -11.76 28.92 -7.17
N MET A 260 -12.42 29.12 -6.02
CA MET A 260 -13.88 28.91 -5.89
C MET A 260 -14.70 29.84 -6.79
N ALA A 261 -14.19 31.05 -7.05
CA ALA A 261 -14.86 32.07 -7.85
C ALA A 261 -14.72 31.85 -9.36
N ASP A 262 -13.76 31.03 -9.79
CA ASP A 262 -13.49 30.80 -11.20
C ASP A 262 -14.55 29.88 -11.81
N ALA A 263 -14.98 30.21 -13.02
CA ALA A 263 -15.73 29.30 -13.86
C ALA A 263 -14.80 28.22 -14.44
N VAL A 264 -15.33 27.03 -14.69
CA VAL A 264 -14.64 26.00 -15.48
C VAL A 264 -14.85 26.32 -16.95
N THR A 265 -13.76 26.51 -17.71
CA THR A 265 -13.80 26.74 -19.16
C THR A 265 -13.36 25.50 -19.94
N ILE A 266 -13.73 25.42 -21.23
CA ILE A 266 -13.36 24.29 -22.10
C ILE A 266 -11.83 24.21 -22.25
N GLU A 267 -11.17 25.37 -22.37
CA GLU A 267 -9.71 25.48 -22.49
C GLU A 267 -9.03 24.90 -21.25
N LYS A 268 -9.57 25.16 -20.05
CA LYS A 268 -9.00 24.62 -18.82
C LYS A 268 -9.14 23.10 -18.71
N VAL A 269 -10.23 22.55 -19.25
CA VAL A 269 -10.41 21.10 -19.39
C VAL A 269 -9.37 20.52 -20.35
N GLN A 270 -9.18 21.15 -21.52
CA GLN A 270 -8.21 20.73 -22.53
C GLN A 270 -6.77 20.75 -21.98
N GLU A 271 -6.37 21.83 -21.32
CA GLU A 271 -5.05 21.99 -20.68
C GLU A 271 -4.73 20.86 -19.69
N ASN A 272 -5.75 20.34 -18.99
CA ASN A 272 -5.57 19.30 -17.97
C ASN A 272 -6.01 17.92 -18.44
N TRP A 273 -6.38 17.74 -19.72
CA TRP A 273 -6.93 16.48 -20.22
C TRP A 273 -6.00 15.29 -20.02
N SER A 274 -4.69 15.50 -20.20
CA SER A 274 -3.67 14.47 -19.96
C SER A 274 -3.63 14.02 -18.49
N LYS A 275 -3.90 14.91 -17.53
CA LYS A 275 -3.98 14.58 -16.10
C LYS A 275 -5.31 13.89 -15.75
N ILE A 276 -6.42 14.38 -16.31
CA ILE A 276 -7.75 13.79 -16.11
C ILE A 276 -7.75 12.31 -16.53
N THR A 277 -7.08 12.01 -17.64
CA THR A 277 -7.02 10.68 -18.24
C THR A 277 -5.80 9.85 -17.81
N ASN A 278 -4.93 10.38 -16.94
CA ASN A 278 -3.78 9.64 -16.46
C ASN A 278 -4.22 8.54 -15.48
N MET A 279 -3.92 7.28 -15.83
CA MET A 279 -4.24 6.10 -15.02
C MET A 279 -3.08 5.64 -14.12
N GLU A 280 -1.94 6.32 -14.17
CA GLU A 280 -0.83 6.13 -13.23
C GLU A 280 -1.33 6.42 -11.80
N ASN A 281 -1.22 5.43 -10.91
CA ASN A 281 -1.77 5.46 -9.55
C ASN A 281 -3.32 5.57 -9.48
N ALA A 282 -4.04 5.07 -10.49
CA ALA A 282 -5.50 4.95 -10.45
C ALA A 282 -5.96 4.09 -9.26
N GLN A 283 -7.13 4.44 -8.71
CA GLN A 283 -7.65 3.85 -7.48
C GLN A 283 -8.98 3.14 -7.70
N HIS A 284 -9.21 2.08 -6.93
CA HIS A 284 -10.52 1.45 -6.80
C HIS A 284 -11.26 2.04 -5.60
N PHE A 285 -12.53 2.37 -5.78
CA PHE A 285 -13.42 2.80 -4.71
C PHE A 285 -14.43 1.69 -4.40
N ASN A 286 -14.54 1.30 -3.13
CA ASN A 286 -15.44 0.22 -2.72
C ASN A 286 -16.89 0.72 -2.61
N LYS A 287 -17.08 2.02 -2.36
CA LYS A 287 -18.40 2.65 -2.15
C LYS A 287 -18.49 4.00 -2.88
N SER A 288 -19.70 4.36 -3.30
CA SER A 288 -19.97 5.68 -3.89
C SER A 288 -19.60 6.83 -2.95
N SER A 289 -19.80 6.66 -1.64
CA SER A 289 -19.45 7.66 -0.63
C SER A 289 -17.95 7.98 -0.60
N GLU A 290 -17.07 6.99 -0.78
CA GLU A 290 -15.61 7.20 -0.83
C GLU A 290 -15.24 8.07 -2.04
N ALA A 291 -15.84 7.78 -3.20
CA ALA A 291 -15.64 8.56 -4.42
C ALA A 291 -16.14 10.02 -4.27
N THR A 292 -17.25 10.23 -3.54
CA THR A 292 -17.77 11.57 -3.21
C THR A 292 -16.88 12.31 -2.22
N MET A 293 -16.41 11.65 -1.15
CA MET A 293 -15.52 12.26 -0.16
C MET A 293 -14.22 12.73 -0.80
N PHE A 294 -13.66 11.97 -1.74
CA PHE A 294 -12.51 12.40 -2.53
C PHE A 294 -12.74 13.76 -3.22
N LEU A 295 -13.93 13.98 -3.80
CA LEU A 295 -14.27 15.25 -4.44
C LEU A 295 -14.41 16.38 -3.41
N VAL A 296 -14.95 16.10 -2.22
CA VAL A 296 -15.05 17.09 -1.14
C VAL A 296 -13.66 17.53 -0.70
N SER A 297 -12.74 16.58 -0.48
CA SER A 297 -11.34 16.89 -0.14
C SER A 297 -10.64 17.71 -1.24
N ALA A 298 -10.89 17.39 -2.51
CA ALA A 298 -10.36 18.18 -3.63
C ALA A 298 -10.98 19.59 -3.73
N LEU A 299 -12.19 19.81 -3.21
CA LEU A 299 -12.81 21.14 -3.13
C LEU A 299 -12.30 21.96 -1.94
N GLU A 300 -12.01 21.30 -0.82
CA GLU A 300 -11.40 21.92 0.36
C GLU A 300 -10.03 22.51 0.03
N SER A 301 -9.22 21.80 -0.76
CA SER A 301 -7.93 22.32 -1.22
C SER A 301 -8.04 23.61 -2.05
N ILE A 302 -9.15 23.82 -2.77
CA ILE A 302 -9.41 25.08 -3.49
C ILE A 302 -9.91 26.17 -2.52
N ARG A 303 -10.73 25.84 -1.52
CA ARG A 303 -11.24 26.81 -0.53
C ARG A 303 -10.13 27.39 0.34
N GLU A 304 -9.17 26.56 0.74
CA GLU A 304 -8.03 26.97 1.55
C GLU A 304 -7.07 27.89 0.78
N GLY A 305 -6.95 27.72 -0.54
CA GLY A 305 -6.18 28.61 -1.43
C GLY A 305 -6.71 30.04 -1.59
N THR A 306 -7.93 30.35 -1.11
CA THR A 306 -8.54 31.71 -1.18
C THR A 306 -8.28 32.59 0.04
N LYS A 307 -7.68 32.07 1.12
CA LYS A 307 -7.24 32.91 2.26
C LYS A 307 -5.77 33.29 2.02
N THR A 308 -5.56 34.58 1.75
CA THR A 308 -4.28 35.30 1.64
C THR A 308 -3.02 34.59 2.16
N SER A 309 -2.04 34.48 1.25
CA SER A 309 -0.58 34.37 1.46
C SER A 309 -0.02 33.24 2.34
N SER A 310 0.81 32.43 1.67
CA SER A 310 1.84 31.50 2.18
C SER A 310 1.38 30.32 3.04
N ASN A 311 1.62 29.13 2.48
CA ASN A 311 1.83 27.81 3.10
C ASN A 311 0.62 26.85 3.18
N ASN A 312 0.91 25.60 2.80
CA ASN A 312 0.19 24.31 2.92
C ASN A 312 -0.59 23.81 1.69
N ASP A 313 -0.44 22.58 1.19
CA ASP A 313 0.44 21.45 1.55
C ASP A 313 0.67 20.53 0.31
N ASP A 314 1.92 20.35 -0.10
CA ASP A 314 2.33 19.25 -1.00
C ASP A 314 2.39 17.96 -0.15
N VAL A 315 1.26 17.24 -0.10
CA VAL A 315 1.17 15.96 0.59
C VAL A 315 1.75 14.86 -0.31
N ASN A 316 2.90 14.31 0.08
CA ASN A 316 3.58 13.23 -0.65
C ASN A 316 3.45 11.91 0.11
N ILE A 317 3.06 10.84 -0.58
CA ILE A 317 3.00 9.50 0.01
C ILE A 317 4.29 8.76 -0.35
N VAL A 318 4.99 8.24 0.65
CA VAL A 318 6.22 7.46 0.47
C VAL A 318 6.05 6.11 1.17
N ASP A 319 6.03 5.03 0.39
CA ASP A 319 6.03 3.66 0.89
C ASP A 319 7.46 3.15 1.05
N TYR A 320 7.72 2.36 2.09
CA TYR A 320 8.99 1.68 2.29
C TYR A 320 8.83 0.32 2.93
N THR A 321 9.81 -0.53 2.70
CA THR A 321 9.85 -1.93 3.14
C THR A 321 11.15 -2.25 3.87
N GLU A 322 11.22 -3.46 4.43
CA GLU A 322 12.42 -3.99 5.08
C GLU A 322 13.62 -4.00 4.11
N LYS A 323 13.35 -4.22 2.81
CA LYS A 323 14.37 -4.15 1.75
C LYS A 323 15.01 -2.77 1.67
N ASP A 324 14.23 -1.70 1.80
CA ASP A 324 14.71 -0.33 1.64
C ASP A 324 15.60 0.08 2.82
N VAL A 325 15.24 -0.32 4.05
CA VAL A 325 16.04 -0.04 5.24
C VAL A 325 17.35 -0.85 5.26
N ILE A 326 17.35 -2.10 4.77
CA ILE A 326 18.56 -2.93 4.61
C ILE A 326 19.47 -2.35 3.52
N LEU A 327 18.90 -1.97 2.37
CA LEU A 327 19.64 -1.37 1.27
C LEU A 327 20.33 -0.08 1.71
N TYR A 328 19.63 0.75 2.47
CA TYR A 328 20.21 1.94 3.08
C TYR A 328 21.34 1.61 4.06
N ALA A 329 21.13 0.62 4.96
CA ALA A 329 22.14 0.22 5.92
C ALA A 329 23.45 -0.20 5.24
N LEU A 330 23.38 -1.02 4.19
CA LEU A 330 24.52 -1.36 3.33
C LEU A 330 25.12 -0.12 2.66
N GLY A 331 24.27 0.77 2.16
CA GLY A 331 24.67 2.05 1.56
C GLY A 331 25.47 2.96 2.50
N VAL A 332 25.25 2.87 3.82
CA VAL A 332 26.02 3.59 4.86
C VAL A 332 27.03 2.68 5.58
N GLY A 333 27.38 1.56 4.94
CA GLY A 333 28.51 0.72 5.26
C GLY A 333 28.29 -0.36 6.32
N ALA A 334 27.04 -0.61 6.74
CA ALA A 334 26.71 -1.75 7.59
C ALA A 334 27.26 -3.03 6.97
N SER A 335 27.92 -3.86 7.76
CA SER A 335 28.63 -5.03 7.25
C SER A 335 28.64 -6.16 8.26
N LEU A 336 28.53 -7.40 7.77
CA LEU A 336 28.69 -8.61 8.58
C LEU A 336 30.09 -8.76 9.19
N ALA A 337 31.05 -7.93 8.81
CA ALA A 337 32.33 -7.82 9.50
C ALA A 337 32.17 -7.28 10.95
N ASN A 338 31.08 -6.56 11.23
CA ASN A 338 30.69 -6.14 12.58
C ASN A 338 29.45 -6.93 13.01
N GLU A 339 29.58 -7.77 14.03
CA GLU A 339 28.46 -8.60 14.51
C GLU A 339 27.23 -7.77 14.91
N SER A 340 27.46 -6.56 15.46
CA SER A 340 26.38 -5.64 15.85
C SER A 340 25.56 -5.09 14.67
N ASP A 341 26.07 -5.17 13.43
CA ASP A 341 25.37 -4.67 12.25
C ASP A 341 24.33 -5.66 11.71
N LEU A 342 24.33 -6.93 12.15
CA LEU A 342 23.36 -7.93 11.68
C LEU A 342 21.92 -7.48 11.93
N GLN A 343 21.68 -6.74 13.02
CA GLN A 343 20.38 -6.17 13.36
C GLN A 343 19.85 -5.14 12.34
N PHE A 344 20.68 -4.62 11.45
CA PHE A 344 20.28 -3.71 10.38
C PHE A 344 20.22 -4.38 9.01
N LEU A 345 20.67 -5.64 8.93
CA LEU A 345 20.90 -6.36 7.66
C LEU A 345 20.04 -7.61 7.48
N TYR A 346 19.37 -8.07 8.54
CA TYR A 346 18.56 -9.28 8.51
C TYR A 346 17.19 -9.06 9.13
N GLU A 347 16.15 -9.12 8.32
CA GLU A 347 14.76 -8.83 8.67
C GLU A 347 14.17 -9.77 9.73
N ASN A 348 14.74 -10.96 9.91
CA ASN A 348 14.32 -11.90 10.98
C ASN A 348 15.22 -11.85 12.22
N HIS A 349 16.15 -10.90 12.31
CA HIS A 349 16.91 -10.69 13.53
C HIS A 349 15.96 -10.23 14.66
N GLU A 350 16.12 -10.74 15.88
CA GLU A 350 15.22 -10.44 17.01
C GLU A 350 15.12 -8.94 17.35
N ASN A 351 16.21 -8.20 17.07
CA ASN A 351 16.30 -6.75 17.26
C ASN A 351 16.35 -6.01 15.91
N PHE A 352 15.76 -6.57 14.84
CA PHE A 352 15.78 -5.94 13.53
C PHE A 352 15.21 -4.51 13.61
N SER A 353 15.98 -3.55 13.12
CA SER A 353 15.61 -2.13 13.17
C SER A 353 16.17 -1.35 11.99
N ALA A 354 15.56 -0.21 11.69
CA ALA A 354 16.10 0.74 10.73
C ALA A 354 17.19 1.60 11.39
N LEU A 355 18.26 1.92 10.65
CA LEU A 355 19.15 3.01 11.06
C LEU A 355 18.36 4.33 11.05
N PRO A 356 18.43 5.17 12.11
CA PRO A 356 17.59 6.36 12.22
C PRO A 356 17.73 7.32 11.04
N THR A 357 18.94 7.44 10.49
CA THR A 357 19.23 8.32 9.35
C THR A 357 18.60 7.86 8.03
N TYR A 358 18.03 6.65 7.97
CA TYR A 358 17.19 6.22 6.85
C TYR A 358 16.04 7.19 6.59
N PHE A 359 15.44 7.75 7.63
CA PHE A 359 14.27 8.64 7.49
C PHE A 359 14.58 10.02 6.89
N VAL A 360 15.83 10.27 6.49
CA VAL A 360 16.18 11.37 5.59
C VAL A 360 15.81 11.03 4.14
N CYS A 361 15.88 9.76 3.73
CA CYS A 361 15.60 9.31 2.37
C CYS A 361 14.14 9.59 1.95
N PRO A 362 13.10 9.18 2.70
CA PRO A 362 11.71 9.55 2.39
C PRO A 362 11.46 11.05 2.35
N ALA A 363 12.13 11.82 3.22
CA ALA A 363 12.05 13.28 3.21
C ALA A 363 12.65 13.88 1.93
N LEU A 364 13.80 13.37 1.48
CA LEU A 364 14.43 13.79 0.24
C LEU A 364 13.58 13.43 -0.99
N THR A 365 12.99 12.23 -1.01
CA THR A 365 12.04 11.84 -2.05
C THR A 365 10.85 12.79 -2.11
N ALA A 366 10.24 13.13 -0.96
CA ALA A 366 9.13 14.07 -0.91
C ALA A 366 9.51 15.47 -1.42
N ILE A 367 10.73 15.93 -1.13
CA ILE A 367 11.25 17.20 -1.65
C ILE A 367 11.37 17.18 -3.18
N TYR A 368 11.88 16.09 -3.77
CA TYR A 368 11.99 15.98 -5.22
C TYR A 368 10.63 15.85 -5.92
N MET A 369 9.63 15.27 -5.24
CA MET A 369 8.26 15.16 -5.73
C MET A 369 7.46 16.46 -5.54
N SER A 370 7.83 17.27 -4.54
CA SER A 370 7.15 18.52 -4.20
C SER A 370 7.42 19.62 -5.23
N ARG A 371 6.33 20.23 -5.71
CA ARG A 371 6.35 21.42 -6.59
C ARG A 371 6.70 22.69 -5.80
N ASN A 372 6.54 22.65 -4.48
CA ASN A 372 6.80 23.73 -3.52
C ASN A 372 8.10 23.57 -2.73
N SER A 373 9.00 22.65 -3.09
CA SER A 373 10.28 22.46 -2.38
C SER A 373 11.17 23.71 -2.36
N GLY A 374 10.90 24.70 -3.22
CA GLY A 374 11.63 25.97 -3.29
C GLY A 374 13.09 25.86 -3.71
N ILE A 375 13.61 24.64 -3.88
CA ILE A 375 15.01 24.37 -4.18
C ILE A 375 15.43 24.98 -5.52
N THR A 376 14.53 25.03 -6.50
CA THR A 376 14.77 25.61 -7.82
C THR A 376 13.94 26.88 -8.10
N ASN A 377 13.04 27.26 -7.18
CA ASN A 377 12.10 28.37 -7.35
C ASN A 377 12.46 29.53 -6.42
N ILE A 378 13.51 30.26 -6.79
CA ILE A 378 13.97 31.45 -6.08
C ILE A 378 13.40 32.69 -6.79
N PRO A 379 12.89 33.69 -6.07
CA PRO A 379 12.30 34.88 -6.69
C PRO A 379 13.23 35.53 -7.74
N GLY A 380 12.80 35.53 -9.00
CA GLY A 380 13.53 36.14 -10.12
C GLY A 380 14.78 35.40 -10.60
N LYS A 381 14.99 34.13 -10.21
CA LYS A 381 16.16 33.32 -10.60
C LYS A 381 15.75 31.90 -10.98
N GLU A 382 16.13 31.46 -12.18
CA GLU A 382 16.08 30.04 -12.57
C GLU A 382 17.39 29.35 -12.20
N ILE A 383 17.29 28.21 -11.50
CA ILE A 383 18.45 27.44 -11.05
C ILE A 383 18.28 25.97 -11.34
N SER A 384 19.33 25.40 -11.90
CA SER A 384 19.45 23.99 -12.18
C SER A 384 19.99 23.23 -10.95
N LEU A 385 19.56 21.98 -10.79
CA LEU A 385 19.84 21.17 -9.60
C LEU A 385 21.35 20.94 -9.37
N GLU A 386 22.17 20.94 -10.43
CA GLU A 386 23.62 20.79 -10.33
C GLU A 386 24.32 21.95 -9.59
N LYS A 387 23.64 23.10 -9.39
CA LYS A 387 24.14 24.25 -8.62
C LYS A 387 23.59 24.30 -7.19
N VAL A 388 22.85 23.28 -6.78
CA VAL A 388 22.29 23.18 -5.43
C VAL A 388 23.16 22.25 -4.60
N LEU A 389 23.76 22.81 -3.54
CA LEU A 389 24.53 22.04 -2.57
C LEU A 389 23.70 21.80 -1.31
N HIS A 390 23.68 20.56 -0.83
CA HIS A 390 23.11 20.23 0.47
C HIS A 390 24.10 20.66 1.57
N GLY A 391 23.80 21.73 2.30
CA GLY A 391 24.73 22.35 3.25
C GLY A 391 24.57 21.86 4.69
N GLU A 392 23.33 21.72 5.17
CA GLU A 392 23.05 21.26 6.54
C GLU A 392 21.84 20.34 6.60
N GLN A 393 21.88 19.37 7.52
CA GLN A 393 20.80 18.43 7.79
C GLN A 393 20.48 18.41 9.29
N TYR A 394 19.20 18.47 9.61
CA TYR A 394 18.63 18.15 10.91
C TYR A 394 17.65 17.00 10.76
N LEU A 395 17.67 16.07 11.72
CA LEU A 395 16.75 14.95 11.80
C LEU A 395 16.34 14.76 13.25
N GLU A 396 15.05 14.55 13.49
CA GLU A 396 14.51 14.18 14.79
C GLU A 396 13.48 13.06 14.65
N ILE A 397 13.64 12.03 15.48
CA ILE A 397 12.68 10.95 15.61
C ILE A 397 11.73 11.29 16.76
N LEU A 398 10.43 11.32 16.45
CA LEU A 398 9.34 11.67 17.36
C LEU A 398 8.47 10.46 17.71
N GLY A 399 8.33 9.52 16.78
CA GLY A 399 7.56 8.28 16.96
C GLY A 399 8.42 7.00 16.94
N SER A 400 7.76 5.86 16.71
CA SER A 400 8.44 4.57 16.52
C SER A 400 9.09 4.49 15.14
N MET A 401 10.35 4.05 15.08
CA MET A 401 11.02 3.72 13.82
C MET A 401 10.55 2.35 13.34
N LYS A 402 9.49 2.33 12.53
CA LYS A 402 9.06 1.10 11.87
C LYS A 402 10.07 0.70 10.79
N THR A 403 10.13 -0.58 10.46
CA THR A 403 11.01 -1.12 9.42
C THR A 403 10.35 -1.23 8.05
N SER A 404 9.04 -1.00 7.99
CA SER A 404 8.23 -0.89 6.80
C SER A 404 6.97 -0.07 7.10
N GLY A 405 6.33 0.43 6.05
CA GLY A 405 5.04 1.11 6.13
C GLY A 405 4.90 2.27 5.16
N ARG A 406 3.81 3.02 5.32
CA ARG A 406 3.52 4.21 4.54
C ARG A 406 3.74 5.48 5.36
N LEU A 407 4.44 6.44 4.78
CA LEU A 407 4.58 7.79 5.32
C LEU A 407 3.81 8.79 4.47
N THR A 408 3.05 9.65 5.13
CA THR A 408 2.51 10.87 4.53
C THR A 408 3.44 12.02 4.88
N THR A 409 4.05 12.67 3.91
CA THR A 409 5.13 13.66 4.12
C THR A 409 4.73 15.02 3.60
N LYS A 410 4.94 16.06 4.42
CA LYS A 410 4.67 17.46 4.10
C LYS A 410 5.98 18.23 4.00
N VAL A 411 6.11 19.06 2.97
CA VAL A 411 7.31 19.87 2.69
C VAL A 411 6.95 21.36 2.79
N GLU A 412 7.71 22.10 3.58
CA GLU A 412 7.51 23.54 3.79
C GLU A 412 8.84 24.30 3.67
N VAL A 413 8.93 25.25 2.74
CA VAL A 413 10.04 26.20 2.70
C VAL A 413 9.80 27.25 3.78
N VAL A 414 10.61 27.20 4.84
CA VAL A 414 10.40 28.05 6.00
C VAL A 414 11.16 29.37 5.91
N GLU A 415 12.28 29.41 5.19
CA GLU A 415 13.12 30.59 5.06
C GLU A 415 13.97 30.54 3.79
N VAL A 416 14.12 31.68 3.09
CA VAL A 416 15.05 31.83 1.96
C VAL A 416 15.90 33.08 2.21
N LEU A 417 17.21 32.90 2.33
CA LEU A 417 18.16 33.96 2.68
C LEU A 417 19.06 34.33 1.51
N ASP A 418 19.26 35.63 1.32
CA ASP A 418 20.22 36.15 0.35
C ASP A 418 21.63 36.17 0.96
N LYS A 419 22.54 35.38 0.39
CA LYS A 419 23.95 35.27 0.82
C LYS A 419 24.91 35.91 -0.17
N GLY A 420 24.43 36.81 -1.03
CA GLY A 420 25.22 37.56 -2.00
C GLY A 420 25.61 36.71 -3.21
N SER A 421 26.51 35.74 -3.06
CA SER A 421 26.92 34.85 -4.15
C SER A 421 25.96 33.68 -4.38
N GLY A 422 24.95 33.51 -3.52
CA GLY A 422 23.96 32.43 -3.59
C GLY A 422 22.78 32.67 -2.65
N ALA A 423 21.84 31.74 -2.63
CA ALA A 423 20.71 31.75 -1.72
C ALA A 423 20.77 30.53 -0.80
N LEU A 424 20.45 30.71 0.48
CA LEU A 424 20.26 29.61 1.43
C LEU A 424 18.77 29.36 1.61
N ILE A 425 18.31 28.15 1.30
CA ILE A 425 16.91 27.75 1.39
C ILE A 425 16.79 26.77 2.54
N VAL A 426 15.95 27.09 3.52
CA VAL A 426 15.68 26.27 4.70
C VAL A 426 14.31 25.64 4.52
N THR A 427 14.26 24.30 4.54
CA THR A 427 13.05 23.52 4.29
C THR A 427 12.79 22.60 5.46
N ASN A 428 11.59 22.64 6.02
CA ASN A 428 11.08 21.65 6.96
C ASN A 428 10.36 20.53 6.21
N VAL A 429 10.55 19.30 6.67
CA VAL A 429 9.85 18.14 6.14
C VAL A 429 9.36 17.27 7.28
N ASP A 430 8.04 17.20 7.44
CA ASP A 430 7.37 16.46 8.51
C ASP A 430 6.71 15.21 7.93
N SER A 431 6.99 14.05 8.52
CA SER A 431 6.46 12.74 8.08
C SER A 431 5.54 12.15 9.13
N TYR A 432 4.36 11.71 8.67
CA TYR A 432 3.27 11.19 9.47
C TYR A 432 3.04 9.70 9.15
N ASP A 433 2.71 8.90 10.16
CA ASP A 433 2.32 7.50 9.96
C ASP A 433 0.88 7.35 9.42
N GLU A 434 0.46 6.11 9.17
CA GLU A 434 -0.89 5.79 8.67
C GLU A 434 -2.03 6.18 9.63
N GLU A 435 -1.72 6.39 10.91
CA GLU A 435 -2.66 6.86 11.93
C GLU A 435 -2.72 8.40 11.98
N GLY A 436 -1.83 9.08 11.24
CA GLY A 436 -1.73 10.54 11.20
C GLY A 436 -0.85 11.13 12.30
N ASN A 437 -0.06 10.32 13.02
CA ASN A 437 0.87 10.82 14.04
C ASN A 437 2.17 11.31 13.40
N LEU A 438 2.68 12.46 13.85
CA LEU A 438 3.99 12.96 13.44
C LEU A 438 5.10 12.05 14.00
N VAL A 439 5.82 11.35 13.11
CA VAL A 439 6.84 10.36 13.51
C VAL A 439 8.26 10.82 13.26
N VAL A 440 8.49 11.67 12.25
CA VAL A 440 9.83 12.18 11.90
C VAL A 440 9.75 13.64 11.49
N ARG A 441 10.72 14.44 11.95
CA ARG A 441 10.95 15.80 11.48
C ARG A 441 12.34 15.92 10.87
N ASN A 442 12.40 16.42 9.66
CA ASN A 442 13.62 16.81 8.97
C ASN A 442 13.66 18.32 8.79
N GLN A 443 14.85 18.91 8.85
CA GLN A 443 15.08 20.26 8.34
C GLN A 443 16.40 20.27 7.58
N LEU A 444 16.39 20.75 6.35
CA LEU A 444 17.59 20.85 5.52
C LEU A 444 17.84 22.30 5.12
N ALA A 445 19.11 22.64 4.95
CA ALA A 445 19.55 23.89 4.38
C ALA A 445 20.30 23.61 3.08
N THR A 446 19.74 24.05 1.95
CA THR A 446 20.39 23.97 0.64
C THR A 446 20.93 25.31 0.22
N PHE A 447 22.12 25.32 -0.36
CA PHE A 447 22.75 26.51 -0.90
C PHE A 447 22.72 26.48 -2.42
N ALA A 448 21.99 27.40 -3.02
CA ALA A 448 21.90 27.56 -4.46
C ALA A 448 22.95 28.57 -4.95
N ILE A 449 23.97 28.08 -5.67
CA ILE A 449 25.09 28.90 -6.15
C ILE A 449 24.63 29.82 -7.29
N GLY A 450 25.01 31.10 -7.24
CA GLY A 450 24.64 32.11 -8.24
C GLY A 450 23.25 32.70 -8.04
N ALA A 451 22.52 32.23 -7.03
CA ALA A 451 21.15 32.62 -6.72
C ALA A 451 20.98 33.86 -5.84
N GLY A 452 22.08 34.50 -5.44
CA GLY A 452 22.03 35.65 -4.53
C GLY A 452 21.68 36.96 -5.23
N ASN A 453 21.72 38.04 -4.46
CA ASN A 453 21.36 39.39 -4.87
C ASN A 453 19.91 39.52 -5.37
N PHE A 454 18.99 38.75 -4.80
CA PHE A 454 17.55 38.85 -5.07
C PHE A 454 16.83 39.79 -4.08
N GLY A 455 17.57 40.37 -3.13
CA GLY A 455 17.03 41.38 -2.21
C GLY A 455 16.29 40.79 -1.00
N GLY A 456 16.47 39.49 -0.73
CA GLY A 456 15.91 38.82 0.43
C GLY A 456 16.65 39.10 1.75
N PRO A 457 16.13 38.61 2.89
CA PRO A 457 16.79 38.76 4.18
C PRO A 457 18.15 38.05 4.21
N ARG A 458 19.17 38.67 4.79
CA ARG A 458 20.53 38.08 4.88
C ARG A 458 20.74 37.19 6.09
N ILE A 459 19.97 37.44 7.15
CA ILE A 459 20.05 36.73 8.43
C ILE A 459 18.69 36.08 8.66
N GLY A 460 18.72 34.81 9.08
CA GLY A 460 17.54 34.03 9.37
C GLY A 460 17.47 33.57 10.81
N SER A 461 16.30 33.10 11.23
CA SER A 461 16.03 32.67 12.61
C SER A 461 15.45 31.25 12.71
N LYS A 462 15.08 30.63 11.59
CA LYS A 462 14.35 29.36 11.59
C LYS A 462 15.24 28.12 11.44
N LEU A 463 16.50 28.32 11.03
CA LEU A 463 17.47 27.24 10.89
C LEU A 463 17.96 26.75 12.27
N VAL A 464 17.80 25.45 12.54
CA VAL A 464 18.37 24.81 13.73
C VAL A 464 19.89 24.97 13.71
N SER A 465 20.46 25.56 14.76
CA SER A 465 21.87 25.93 14.81
C SER A 465 22.78 24.71 15.03
N CYS A 466 23.94 24.71 14.37
CA CYS A 466 25.02 23.76 14.65
C CYS A 466 25.69 24.09 16.00
N VAL A 467 26.18 23.06 16.69
CA VAL A 467 26.94 23.23 17.93
C VAL A 467 28.44 23.24 17.61
N THR A 468 29.22 24.06 18.31
CA THR A 468 30.67 24.10 18.16
C THR A 468 31.34 22.94 18.88
N LYS A 469 32.39 22.37 18.28
CA LYS A 469 33.15 21.31 18.92
C LYS A 469 33.88 21.79 20.18
N PRO A 470 34.12 20.92 21.17
CA PRO A 470 34.95 21.24 22.32
C PRO A 470 36.40 21.53 21.92
N THR A 471 37.10 22.34 22.71
CA THR A 471 38.53 22.64 22.53
C THR A 471 39.47 21.58 23.13
N ARG A 472 38.92 20.45 23.58
CA ARG A 472 39.66 19.31 24.17
C ARG A 472 39.80 18.16 23.18
N SER A 473 40.70 17.21 23.47
CA SER A 473 40.84 15.96 22.70
C SER A 473 39.53 15.14 22.71
N PRO A 474 39.26 14.37 21.64
CA PRO A 474 38.10 13.49 21.56
C PRO A 474 38.15 12.38 22.61
N ASP A 475 36.98 11.96 23.08
CA ASP A 475 36.82 10.83 23.99
C ASP A 475 36.97 9.49 23.26
N MET A 476 36.57 9.46 21.98
CA MET A 476 36.63 8.28 21.11
C MET A 476 36.88 8.72 19.66
N ALA A 477 37.60 7.88 18.90
CA ALA A 477 37.74 8.03 17.46
C ALA A 477 37.56 6.66 16.78
N LEU A 478 36.71 6.60 15.76
CA LEU A 478 36.49 5.40 14.97
C LEU A 478 36.65 5.71 13.48
N SER A 479 37.22 4.76 12.72
CA SER A 479 37.46 4.94 11.28
C SER A 479 36.70 3.91 10.46
N TYR A 480 36.26 4.32 9.27
CA TYR A 480 35.61 3.47 8.27
C TYR A 480 36.15 3.81 6.89
N LYS A 481 36.66 2.80 6.18
CA LYS A 481 37.09 2.94 4.79
C LYS A 481 35.90 2.72 3.86
N THR A 482 35.52 3.74 3.11
CA THR A 482 34.43 3.64 2.14
C THR A 482 34.81 2.73 0.98
N ALA A 483 33.84 2.03 0.40
CA ALA A 483 34.05 1.32 -0.85
C ALA A 483 34.21 2.31 -2.02
N VAL A 484 34.89 1.89 -3.08
CA VAL A 484 34.95 2.67 -4.32
C VAL A 484 33.55 2.84 -4.95
N ASP A 485 32.67 1.86 -4.74
CA ASP A 485 31.28 1.87 -5.23
C ASP A 485 30.27 2.41 -4.19
N GLN A 486 30.74 3.03 -3.09
CA GLN A 486 29.85 3.43 -1.99
C GLN A 486 28.76 4.40 -2.43
N ALA A 487 29.08 5.37 -3.30
CA ALA A 487 28.11 6.31 -3.85
C ALA A 487 27.11 5.62 -4.81
N ALA A 488 27.57 4.64 -5.60
CA ALA A 488 26.75 3.88 -6.52
C ALA A 488 25.74 2.98 -5.78
N LEU A 489 26.09 2.48 -4.59
CA LEU A 489 25.17 1.76 -3.71
C LEU A 489 24.21 2.71 -2.98
N TYR A 490 24.74 3.77 -2.35
CA TYR A 490 23.93 4.69 -1.54
C TYR A 490 22.82 5.37 -2.34
N ARG A 491 23.08 5.78 -3.60
CA ARG A 491 22.08 6.43 -4.47
C ARG A 491 20.81 5.59 -4.67
N LEU A 492 20.90 4.26 -4.56
CA LEU A 492 19.73 3.37 -4.68
C LEU A 492 18.72 3.56 -3.54
N SER A 493 19.10 4.28 -2.49
CA SER A 493 18.22 4.66 -1.37
C SER A 493 17.42 5.94 -1.62
N GLY A 494 17.49 6.53 -2.83
CA GLY A 494 16.58 7.60 -3.27
C GLY A 494 17.23 8.92 -3.71
N ASP A 495 18.55 9.08 -3.59
CA ASP A 495 19.26 10.26 -4.11
C ASP A 495 19.98 9.93 -5.43
N PHE A 496 19.27 10.12 -6.53
CA PHE A 496 19.75 9.82 -7.87
C PHE A 496 20.52 10.95 -8.55
N ASN A 497 20.94 11.99 -7.82
CA ASN A 497 21.66 13.12 -8.40
C ASN A 497 22.91 12.62 -9.16
N PRO A 498 23.01 12.92 -10.48
CA PRO A 498 24.03 12.34 -11.34
C PRO A 498 25.47 12.76 -10.97
N LEU A 499 25.66 13.85 -10.23
CA LEU A 499 27.01 14.28 -9.79
C LEU A 499 27.74 13.23 -8.94
N HIS A 500 27.00 12.28 -8.35
CA HIS A 500 27.54 11.22 -7.51
C HIS A 500 27.98 9.97 -8.29
N ILE A 501 27.78 9.92 -9.61
CA ILE A 501 28.13 8.75 -10.42
C ILE A 501 28.69 9.07 -11.82
N ASP A 502 28.23 10.15 -12.46
CA ASP A 502 28.65 10.54 -13.81
C ASP A 502 29.78 11.58 -13.73
N PRO A 503 31.00 11.26 -14.23
CA PRO A 503 32.13 12.21 -14.24
C PRO A 503 31.84 13.52 -14.97
N ASN A 504 31.05 13.49 -16.06
CA ASN A 504 30.73 14.69 -16.83
C ASN A 504 29.84 15.64 -16.01
N LEU A 505 28.87 15.09 -15.28
CA LEU A 505 27.94 15.89 -14.49
C LEU A 505 28.60 16.36 -13.18
N ALA A 506 29.50 15.56 -12.61
CA ALA A 506 30.35 15.99 -11.50
C ALA A 506 31.22 17.20 -11.89
N ALA A 507 31.82 17.19 -13.09
CA ALA A 507 32.62 18.29 -13.60
C ALA A 507 31.80 19.59 -13.79
N LEU A 508 30.56 19.49 -14.28
CA LEU A 508 29.65 20.64 -14.37
C LEU A 508 29.29 21.23 -12.99
N GLY A 509 29.23 20.38 -11.96
CA GLY A 509 29.07 20.77 -10.56
C GLY A 509 30.34 21.34 -9.91
N GLY A 510 31.47 21.40 -10.63
CA GLY A 510 32.75 21.91 -10.13
C GLY A 510 33.61 20.88 -9.40
N PHE A 511 33.34 19.58 -9.56
CA PHE A 511 34.11 18.50 -8.96
C PHE A 511 34.93 17.74 -10.00
N GLU A 512 36.21 17.47 -9.72
CA GLU A 512 37.08 16.72 -10.64
C GLU A 512 36.62 15.26 -10.86
N LYS A 513 35.92 14.69 -9.88
CA LYS A 513 35.42 13.31 -9.88
C LYS A 513 34.06 13.25 -9.16
N PRO A 514 33.25 12.21 -9.42
CA PRO A 514 32.05 11.96 -8.64
C PRO A 514 32.38 11.87 -7.13
N ILE A 515 31.62 12.62 -6.33
CA ILE A 515 31.79 12.68 -4.88
C ILE A 515 30.78 11.77 -4.18
N LEU A 516 31.11 11.31 -2.99
CA LEU A 516 30.17 10.62 -2.11
C LEU A 516 29.11 11.59 -1.59
N HIS A 517 27.86 11.15 -1.45
CA HIS A 517 26.80 11.94 -0.85
C HIS A 517 27.18 12.39 0.57
N GLY A 518 26.94 13.66 0.91
CA GLY A 518 27.13 14.15 2.27
C GLY A 518 26.30 13.35 3.28
N LEU A 519 25.06 13.03 2.92
CA LEU A 519 24.15 12.19 3.72
C LEU A 519 24.65 10.75 3.88
N CYS A 520 25.41 10.20 2.92
CA CYS A 520 26.06 8.90 3.08
C CYS A 520 27.16 8.97 4.15
N SER A 521 28.01 10.01 4.10
CA SER A 521 29.05 10.24 5.10
C SER A 521 28.45 10.47 6.49
N LEU A 522 27.30 11.15 6.55
CA LEU A 522 26.54 11.35 7.79
C LEU A 522 26.02 10.03 8.35
N GLY A 523 25.39 9.19 7.52
CA GLY A 523 24.89 7.88 7.93
C GLY A 523 26.00 6.96 8.45
N ILE A 524 27.16 6.94 7.80
CA ILE A 524 28.35 6.23 8.29
C ILE A 524 28.75 6.77 9.67
N SER A 525 28.78 8.10 9.82
CA SER A 525 29.18 8.74 11.07
C SER A 525 28.24 8.40 12.22
N VAL A 526 26.92 8.51 12.00
CA VAL A 526 25.90 8.18 13.01
C VAL A 526 25.96 6.71 13.40
N ARG A 527 26.16 5.80 12.45
CA ARG A 527 26.34 4.37 12.76
C ARG A 527 27.54 4.15 13.69
N LEU A 528 28.68 4.79 13.41
CA LEU A 528 29.86 4.70 14.28
C LEU A 528 29.61 5.31 15.67
N VAL A 529 28.86 6.40 15.77
CA VAL A 529 28.49 7.00 17.06
C VAL A 529 27.55 6.07 17.85
N LEU A 530 26.55 5.46 17.20
CA LEU A 530 25.67 4.47 17.82
C LEU A 530 26.45 3.24 18.30
N MET A 531 27.41 2.77 17.51
CA MET A 531 28.30 1.68 17.91
C MET A 531 29.13 2.05 19.15
N ALA A 532 29.67 3.27 19.21
CA ALA A 532 30.52 3.72 20.32
C ALA A 532 29.75 4.02 21.62
N TYR A 533 28.55 4.60 21.53
CA TYR A 533 27.83 5.16 22.70
C TYR A 533 26.45 4.57 22.96
N ALA A 534 25.91 3.76 22.05
CA ALA A 534 24.58 3.17 22.17
C ALA A 534 24.57 1.64 21.98
N GLY A 535 25.73 0.98 21.85
CA GLY A 535 25.80 -0.46 21.58
C GLY A 535 25.08 -0.85 20.28
N SER A 536 25.03 0.07 19.31
CA SER A 536 24.25 -0.03 18.08
C SER A 536 22.72 -0.10 18.29
N ASP A 537 22.20 0.22 19.47
CA ASP A 537 20.75 0.33 19.69
C ASP A 537 20.22 1.63 19.05
N ALA A 538 19.62 1.50 17.87
CA ALA A 538 19.04 2.61 17.13
C ALA A 538 17.92 3.31 17.93
N SER A 539 17.19 2.60 18.80
CA SER A 539 16.06 3.16 19.53
C SER A 539 16.45 4.29 20.48
N LEU A 540 17.73 4.36 20.87
CA LEU A 540 18.31 5.41 21.69
C LEU A 540 18.61 6.69 20.91
N PHE A 541 18.54 6.70 19.58
CA PHE A 541 18.67 7.94 18.81
C PHE A 541 17.48 8.87 19.07
N LYS A 542 17.76 10.16 19.28
CA LYS A 542 16.71 11.20 19.40
C LYS A 542 16.76 12.20 18.25
N ALA A 543 17.89 12.90 18.10
CA ALA A 543 18.04 13.94 17.10
C ALA A 543 19.49 14.09 16.63
N LEU A 544 19.67 14.75 15.50
CA LEU A 544 20.95 15.00 14.85
C LEU A 544 20.92 16.37 14.18
N LYS A 545 22.03 17.10 14.27
CA LYS A 545 22.32 18.27 13.43
C LYS A 545 23.72 18.14 12.84
N ALA A 546 23.83 18.35 11.53
CA ALA A 546 25.08 18.26 10.78
C ALA A 546 25.25 19.39 9.77
N ARG A 547 26.51 19.78 9.54
CA ARG A 547 26.95 20.66 8.44
C ARG A 547 28.00 19.97 7.60
N PHE A 548 27.81 19.99 6.28
CA PHE A 548 28.75 19.49 5.28
C PHE A 548 29.70 20.61 4.87
N VAL A 549 31.01 20.41 5.02
CA VAL A 549 32.01 21.46 4.79
C VAL A 549 32.94 21.18 3.62
N LYS A 550 33.16 19.90 3.26
CA LYS A 550 34.01 19.48 2.13
C LYS A 550 33.52 18.16 1.51
N PRO A 551 33.78 17.92 0.22
CA PRO A 551 33.42 16.67 -0.45
C PRO A 551 34.29 15.49 0.02
N VAL A 552 33.74 14.29 -0.12
CA VAL A 552 34.43 13.00 0.08
C VAL A 552 34.48 12.28 -1.25
N LEU A 553 35.59 11.62 -1.56
CA LEU A 553 35.67 10.71 -2.70
C LEU A 553 35.41 9.27 -2.22
N PRO A 554 34.58 8.48 -2.94
CA PRO A 554 34.46 7.05 -2.67
C PRO A 554 35.83 6.35 -2.66
N GLY A 555 36.05 5.43 -1.71
CA GLY A 555 37.34 4.77 -1.47
C GLY A 555 38.19 5.39 -0.36
N GLN A 556 37.88 6.61 0.07
CA GLN A 556 38.60 7.31 1.15
C GLN A 556 38.20 6.83 2.55
N THR A 557 39.04 7.13 3.53
CA THR A 557 38.85 6.72 4.93
C THR A 557 38.24 7.85 5.75
N LEU A 558 37.05 7.62 6.27
CA LEU A 558 36.38 8.52 7.21
C LEU A 558 36.84 8.20 8.63
N THR A 559 37.22 9.21 9.40
CA THR A 559 37.46 9.10 10.85
C THR A 559 36.51 10.03 11.59
N VAL A 560 35.82 9.50 12.59
CA VAL A 560 34.80 10.19 13.39
C VAL A 560 35.36 10.38 14.79
N ASN A 561 35.76 11.61 15.10
CA ASN A 561 36.11 12.03 16.45
C ASN A 561 34.84 12.35 17.22
N MET A 562 34.72 11.90 18.47
CA MET A 562 33.51 12.00 19.27
C MET A 562 33.82 12.55 20.65
N TRP A 563 32.96 13.45 21.13
CA TRP A 563 33.01 14.04 22.47
C TRP A 563 31.65 13.88 23.14
N ARG A 564 31.64 13.26 24.31
CA ARG A 564 30.43 13.10 25.12
C ARG A 564 30.22 14.32 26.01
N ASP A 565 28.99 14.84 25.98
CA ASP A 565 28.48 15.88 26.86
C ASP A 565 27.07 15.48 27.33
N GLY A 566 27.02 14.74 28.44
CA GLY A 566 25.79 14.09 28.92
C GLY A 566 25.20 13.12 27.90
N ASN A 567 24.01 13.42 27.40
CA ASN A 567 23.30 12.65 26.37
C ASN A 567 23.62 13.11 24.94
N ARG A 568 24.35 14.22 24.79
CA ARG A 568 24.80 14.72 23.50
C ARG A 568 26.17 14.17 23.17
N ILE A 569 26.31 13.58 22.00
CA ILE A 569 27.60 13.23 21.42
C ILE A 569 27.89 14.22 20.30
N LEU A 570 28.84 15.12 20.55
CA LEU A 570 29.39 15.97 19.49
C LEU A 570 30.33 15.11 18.66
N PHE A 571 30.33 15.28 17.35
CA PHE A 571 31.27 14.57 16.49
C PHE A 571 31.74 15.40 15.30
N GLU A 572 32.96 15.10 14.87
CA GLU A 572 33.61 15.69 13.71
C GLU A 572 34.11 14.53 12.83
N THR A 573 33.68 14.52 11.58
CA THR A 573 34.14 13.53 10.60
C THR A 573 35.14 14.19 9.66
N PHE A 574 36.28 13.54 9.45
CA PHE A 574 37.31 13.98 8.53
C PHE A 574 37.79 12.84 7.64
N VAL A 575 38.25 13.19 6.45
CA VAL A 575 38.94 12.27 5.55
C VAL A 575 40.39 12.20 6.02
N ALA A 576 40.85 11.00 6.37
CA ALA A 576 42.20 10.78 6.89
C ALA A 576 43.27 11.31 5.92
N GLU A 577 42.97 11.29 4.62
CA GLU A 577 43.84 11.72 3.54
C GLU A 577 43.83 13.24 3.28
N THR A 578 42.75 13.98 3.56
CA THR A 578 42.55 15.36 3.02
C THR A 578 41.92 16.40 3.97
N ASN A 579 41.67 16.05 5.24
CA ASN A 579 41.07 16.86 6.33
C ASN A 579 39.52 16.84 6.44
N VAL A 580 38.97 17.73 7.29
CA VAL A 580 37.60 17.75 7.84
C VAL A 580 36.50 17.89 6.79
N ILE A 581 35.43 17.10 6.92
CA ILE A 581 34.29 17.03 5.98
C ILE A 581 32.92 17.27 6.62
N VAL A 582 32.75 16.99 7.92
CA VAL A 582 31.48 17.16 8.65
C VAL A 582 31.73 17.64 10.07
N ILE A 583 30.94 18.61 10.54
CA ILE A 583 30.85 19.01 11.96
C ILE A 583 29.41 18.79 12.41
N SER A 584 29.20 18.10 13.55
CA SER A 584 27.87 17.64 13.95
C SER A 584 27.70 17.45 15.46
N ALA A 585 26.43 17.33 15.87
CA ALA A 585 26.02 16.89 17.19
C ALA A 585 24.83 15.93 17.07
N MET A 586 24.85 14.86 17.87
CA MET A 586 23.78 13.86 17.97
C MET A 586 23.31 13.74 19.42
N ASP A 587 21.99 13.75 19.63
CA ASP A 587 21.38 13.55 20.94
C ASP A 587 20.85 12.12 21.08
N LEU A 588 21.19 11.48 22.19
CA LEU A 588 20.62 10.21 22.62
C LEU A 588 19.41 10.44 23.54
N LYS A 589 18.43 9.53 23.50
CA LYS A 589 17.33 9.49 24.46
C LYS A 589 17.88 9.26 25.87
N SER A 590 17.25 9.88 26.86
CA SER A 590 17.70 9.78 28.24
C SER A 590 17.38 8.40 28.82
N ALA A 591 18.42 7.64 29.20
CA ALA A 591 18.28 6.61 30.21
C ALA A 591 18.60 7.26 31.56
N THR A 592 17.66 7.25 32.50
CA THR A 592 17.85 7.84 33.83
C THR A 592 18.10 6.74 34.86
N VAL A 593 19.27 6.77 35.48
CA VAL A 593 19.53 6.05 36.72
C VAL A 593 19.07 6.94 37.87
N HIS A 594 18.21 6.43 38.74
CA HIS A 594 17.73 7.14 39.91
C HIS A 594 17.84 6.25 41.14
N GLU A 595 18.15 6.86 42.27
CA GLU A 595 18.12 6.19 43.56
C GLU A 595 16.68 6.10 44.06
N GLY A 596 16.27 4.91 44.50
CA GLY A 596 14.92 4.62 45.00
C GLY A 596 14.05 3.81 44.05
N ALA A 597 12.76 3.70 44.36
CA ALA A 597 11.80 2.94 43.56
C ALA A 597 11.47 3.67 42.23
N PRO A 598 11.15 2.92 41.16
CA PRO A 598 10.69 3.50 39.89
C PRO A 598 9.52 4.46 40.08
N LYS A 599 9.66 5.71 39.60
CA LYS A 599 8.66 6.76 39.85
C LYS A 599 7.35 6.58 39.07
N ASP A 600 7.42 6.09 37.82
CA ASP A 600 6.27 6.12 36.90
C ASP A 600 6.04 4.81 36.11
N THR A 601 6.80 3.73 36.38
CA THR A 601 6.69 2.46 35.64
C THR A 601 6.94 1.26 36.53
N LYS A 602 6.43 0.07 36.14
CA LYS A 602 6.84 -1.20 36.77
C LYS A 602 8.15 -1.68 36.15
N PRO A 603 9.13 -2.12 36.95
CA PRO A 603 10.40 -2.62 36.42
C PRO A 603 10.16 -3.91 35.61
N GLN A 604 10.67 -3.94 34.37
CA GLN A 604 10.60 -5.14 33.52
C GLN A 604 11.54 -6.24 33.99
N THR A 605 12.66 -5.86 34.62
CA THR A 605 13.56 -6.77 35.34
C THR A 605 14.05 -6.07 36.61
N THR A 606 14.25 -6.82 37.68
CA THR A 606 14.77 -6.33 38.96
C THR A 606 15.90 -7.25 39.40
N LEU A 607 17.08 -6.68 39.65
CA LEU A 607 18.20 -7.41 40.23
C LEU A 607 18.37 -6.99 41.70
N THR A 608 18.55 -7.95 42.58
CA THR A 608 18.85 -7.71 44.00
C THR A 608 20.15 -8.39 44.35
N ILE A 609 21.12 -7.61 44.81
CA ILE A 609 22.48 -8.05 45.14
C ILE A 609 23.01 -7.15 46.26
N SER A 610 23.92 -7.67 47.09
CA SER A 610 24.61 -6.84 48.10
C SER A 610 25.66 -5.95 47.45
N ASP A 611 26.00 -4.81 48.05
CA ASP A 611 27.04 -3.92 47.53
C ASP A 611 28.37 -4.65 47.35
N ALA A 612 28.76 -5.48 48.32
CA ALA A 612 30.00 -6.25 48.27
C ALA A 612 30.01 -7.26 47.10
N ASP A 613 28.92 -8.03 46.94
CA ASP A 613 28.81 -8.99 45.83
C ASP A 613 28.70 -8.27 44.47
N PHE A 614 28.09 -7.08 44.42
CA PHE A 614 28.03 -6.27 43.21
C PHE A 614 29.41 -5.77 42.79
N ILE A 615 30.22 -5.29 43.74
CA ILE A 615 31.61 -4.90 43.48
C ILE A 615 32.44 -6.09 43.01
N ASP A 616 32.33 -7.25 43.65
CA ASP A 616 33.03 -8.45 43.20
C ASP A 616 32.57 -8.90 41.81
N LEU A 617 31.28 -8.74 41.49
CA LEU A 617 30.70 -9.07 40.19
C LEU A 617 31.17 -8.09 39.09
N ALA A 618 31.20 -6.78 39.37
CA ALA A 618 31.67 -5.75 38.44
C ALA A 618 33.20 -5.80 38.23
N THR A 619 33.96 -6.24 39.23
CA THR A 619 35.42 -6.39 39.12
C THR A 619 35.85 -7.77 38.59
N GLY A 620 34.89 -8.63 38.22
CA GLY A 620 35.14 -9.96 37.68
C GLY A 620 35.61 -11.01 38.71
N LYS A 621 35.62 -10.69 40.02
CA LYS A 621 35.94 -11.62 41.11
C LYS A 621 34.80 -12.59 41.43
N LEU A 622 33.57 -12.24 41.06
CA LEU A 622 32.38 -13.07 41.24
C LEU A 622 31.66 -13.27 39.90
N ASN A 623 31.49 -14.53 39.50
CA ASN A 623 30.72 -14.88 38.31
C ASN A 623 29.21 -14.71 38.55
N ALA A 624 28.49 -14.06 37.62
CA ALA A 624 27.06 -13.77 37.75
C ALA A 624 26.17 -15.02 37.87
N GLN A 625 26.49 -16.09 37.14
CA GLN A 625 25.74 -17.35 37.21
C GLN A 625 25.95 -18.05 38.55
N THR A 626 27.18 -18.03 39.06
CA THR A 626 27.50 -18.51 40.42
C THR A 626 26.82 -17.68 41.50
N ALA A 627 26.77 -16.35 41.36
CA ALA A 627 26.08 -15.46 42.28
C ALA A 627 24.57 -15.75 42.31
N PHE A 628 23.97 -16.00 41.15
CA PHE A 628 22.55 -16.36 41.03
C PHE A 628 22.24 -17.71 41.66
N MET A 629 23.01 -18.75 41.33
CA MET A 629 22.85 -20.10 41.88
C MET A 629 23.02 -20.16 43.40
N LYS A 630 23.88 -19.30 43.97
CA LYS A 630 24.11 -19.19 45.42
C LYS A 630 23.13 -18.23 46.12
N GLY A 631 22.17 -17.65 45.40
CA GLY A 631 21.19 -16.71 45.95
C GLY A 631 21.73 -15.33 46.33
N LYS A 632 22.98 -15.02 45.95
CA LYS A 632 23.64 -13.72 46.16
C LYS A 632 23.17 -12.67 45.16
N LEU A 633 22.80 -13.10 43.95
CA LEU A 633 22.11 -12.30 42.95
C LEU A 633 20.70 -12.88 42.77
N LYS A 634 19.66 -12.08 43.01
CA LYS A 634 18.27 -12.47 42.70
C LYS A 634 17.81 -11.68 41.49
N VAL A 635 17.09 -12.33 40.58
CA VAL A 635 16.52 -11.70 39.39
C VAL A 635 15.02 -11.98 39.40
N ALA A 636 14.21 -10.93 39.28
CA ALA A 636 12.77 -11.00 39.13
C ALA A 636 12.32 -10.27 37.86
N GLY A 637 11.28 -10.78 37.19
CA GLY A 637 10.82 -10.24 35.90
C GLY A 637 11.48 -10.96 34.70
N ASN A 638 11.74 -10.23 33.63
CA ASN A 638 12.31 -10.78 32.39
C ASN A 638 13.81 -11.07 32.57
N ILE A 639 14.14 -12.34 32.87
CA ILE A 639 15.51 -12.80 33.09
C ILE A 639 16.43 -12.56 31.88
N MET A 640 15.91 -12.60 30.66
CA MET A 640 16.72 -12.33 29.45
C MET A 640 17.22 -10.89 29.41
N LEU A 641 16.45 -9.93 29.96
CA LEU A 641 16.92 -8.54 30.07
C LEU A 641 18.10 -8.39 31.04
N ALA A 642 18.24 -9.26 32.04
CA ALA A 642 19.38 -9.22 32.96
C ALA A 642 20.72 -9.53 32.26
N GLN A 643 20.69 -10.26 31.14
CA GLN A 643 21.89 -10.56 30.35
C GLN A 643 22.46 -9.31 29.66
N LYS A 644 21.66 -8.27 29.42
CA LYS A 644 22.11 -6.99 28.83
C LYS A 644 23.09 -6.21 29.71
N LEU A 645 23.16 -6.52 31.02
CA LEU A 645 24.16 -5.95 31.93
C LEU A 645 25.54 -6.61 31.80
N GLY A 646 25.64 -7.80 31.20
CA GLY A 646 26.89 -8.55 31.07
C GLY A 646 28.03 -7.75 30.42
N PRO A 647 27.81 -7.06 29.28
CA PRO A 647 28.82 -6.20 28.66
C PRO A 647 29.27 -5.02 29.53
N LEU A 648 28.37 -4.46 30.34
CA LEU A 648 28.64 -3.30 31.22
C LEU A 648 29.47 -3.67 32.46
N LEU A 649 29.55 -4.95 32.80
CA LEU A 649 30.23 -5.47 34.01
C LEU A 649 31.57 -6.14 33.71
N LYS A 650 32.06 -6.07 32.46
CA LYS A 650 33.39 -6.54 32.09
C LYS A 650 34.44 -5.54 32.58
N SER A 651 35.63 -6.03 32.97
CA SER A 651 36.73 -5.22 33.53
C SER A 651 37.26 -4.11 32.61
N GLU A 652 36.94 -4.15 31.32
CA GLU A 652 37.32 -3.12 30.34
C GLU A 652 36.22 -2.06 30.13
N ALA A 653 35.01 -2.29 30.67
CA ALA A 653 33.94 -1.31 30.67
C ALA A 653 34.31 -0.20 31.67
N LYS A 654 34.76 0.94 31.14
CA LYS A 654 34.92 2.15 31.95
C LYS A 654 33.52 2.65 32.33
N LEU A 655 33.12 2.42 33.59
CA LEU A 655 32.07 3.23 34.23
C LEU A 655 32.51 4.70 34.29
#